data_AF-U6GIT7-F1
#
_entry.id   AF-U6GIT7-F1
#
_cell.length_a   1.000
_cell.length_b   1.000
_cell.length_c   1.000
_cell.angle_alpha   90.00
_cell.angle_beta   90.00
_cell.angle_gamma   90.00
#
_symmetry.space_group_name_H-M   'P 1'
#
loop_
_entity.id
_entity.type
_entity.pdbx_description
1 polymer ?
#
loop_
_entity_poly.entity_id
_entity_poly.type
_entity_poly.pdbx_seq_one_letter_code
_entity_poly.pdbx_strand_id
1 'polypeptide(L)'
;MTDGWGFKKVQYTKYRITKPWTTDTQFDDLLLSEPSRDTLAKFTKEAPLFLRFLKLITDVENRPRAFIEFAKRCENGLVVEKDVFITKEELMKCIWENGYSQNEMNAFEFAFPADYKFHYPELAVLFDLPEEDCYKYCIRQRAKTPEKLVEIKYEKPKNLEEKTMIEGAKDRKSAGEELVHRQLKKYANDARCLEYVSSFKDEVQQQLADYHVALLEQMRQRMMERITSKLNAIQQAEKAIQGSLQEVIVRELAESFQRKFATDAKLQDLALKAAIEGIAGESPSCVNVFIFVCARTEVSCAYFQDPVGAHFIESLKELENADIANSKSTGGGSVVERVSAVFQRREQEFLQLFTVSPEEANEVKQLVGKCKSGDEYDFSKLSEKDAARLDALQLNILDRVGYATVLEDDVKPLKAIGPSGEALVEHVNNQLAMAKEKIRNARLTSFARETSDGLLPHLADSHFWKRLSFTQFVIYLVGFSEGLTHLAALAIYYMLKDDLGLSPAEVSALFIAPALPWVFKPIFAFISDSYPLYGSRRKPYMIAFSLLEGLGFIMLGTFPTHVLTALISLFTISISAAFCSAVAEALVVETTAGRSMDQSAENVSDFITAKAVGSLIVAYLSGYLLEKTSKQSIFLATSIFPLFIAFITFFMTDEGGAPSYDIKTQLRMLMEFLKQSVIWGPALYIFAYMAGPDYDDALFFYFTNKLGFSPTFMGTLRFTYGIAALVGVVMYRTFFKSTGFRKTLLATILVAVPIYLSPIILTTGFNRTLGISNKAFVLSGGFLIEATAEIQLLPLLVLTASICPPGLEGSVYAMMMSVRNSGAMVSRGISAILTYMAGITSSNFTHLTGYIMLCGASL
;
A
#
# COMPACT_ATOMS: atom_id res chain seq x y z
N MET A 1 60.21 28.96 -24.57
CA MET A 1 59.15 29.12 -25.59
C MET A 1 58.04 29.96 -24.98
N THR A 2 57.69 31.07 -25.62
CA THR A 2 56.57 31.93 -25.23
C THR A 2 55.25 31.21 -25.52
N ASP A 3 54.29 31.21 -24.60
CA ASP A 3 53.02 30.47 -24.75
C ASP A 3 52.04 31.07 -25.78
N GLY A 4 52.44 32.15 -26.44
CA GLY A 4 51.66 32.84 -27.47
C GLY A 4 52.17 32.51 -28.88
N TRP A 5 51.28 32.03 -29.73
CA TRP A 5 51.54 31.78 -31.16
C TRP A 5 51.15 32.97 -32.07
N GLY A 6 51.11 34.19 -31.53
CA GLY A 6 50.74 35.39 -32.29
C GLY A 6 51.93 36.00 -33.00
N PHE A 7 51.93 36.02 -34.33
CA PHE A 7 52.97 36.71 -35.10
C PHE A 7 52.80 38.23 -34.99
N LYS A 8 53.59 38.88 -34.13
CA LYS A 8 53.64 40.33 -33.98
C LYS A 8 54.85 40.92 -34.70
N LYS A 9 54.61 41.89 -35.60
CA LYS A 9 55.60 42.85 -36.10
C LYS A 9 55.17 44.26 -35.68
N VAL A 10 56.14 45.13 -35.44
CA VAL A 10 55.93 46.54 -35.09
C VAL A 10 56.40 47.42 -36.25
N GLN A 11 55.64 48.48 -36.55
CA GLN A 11 56.08 49.57 -37.43
C GLN A 11 56.56 50.72 -36.54
N TYR A 12 57.76 51.25 -36.80
CA TYR A 12 58.28 52.37 -36.01
C TYR A 12 57.58 53.68 -36.39
N THR A 13 57.53 54.61 -35.43
CA THR A 13 57.07 55.99 -35.67
C THR A 13 58.26 56.95 -35.59
N LYS A 14 58.06 58.21 -36.00
CA LYS A 14 59.08 59.27 -35.83
C LYS A 14 59.24 59.74 -34.39
N TYR A 15 58.38 59.30 -33.47
CA TYR A 15 58.37 59.71 -32.07
C TYR A 15 59.13 58.69 -31.21
N ARG A 16 59.94 59.18 -30.28
CA ARG A 16 60.59 58.34 -29.26
C ARG A 16 59.58 57.96 -28.17
N ILE A 17 59.80 56.82 -27.52
CA ILE A 17 59.04 56.45 -26.32
C ILE A 17 59.39 57.46 -25.23
N THR A 18 58.41 58.23 -24.78
CA THR A 18 58.56 59.18 -23.67
C THR A 18 57.98 58.60 -22.38
N LYS A 19 58.74 58.69 -21.29
CA LYS A 19 58.31 58.29 -19.95
C LYS A 19 58.42 59.50 -18.99
N PRO A 20 57.74 59.46 -17.83
CA PRO A 20 57.85 60.52 -16.83
C PRO A 20 59.32 60.77 -16.44
N TRP A 21 59.67 62.04 -16.22
CA TRP A 21 61.03 62.42 -15.84
C TRP A 21 61.39 61.93 -14.43
N THR A 22 62.54 61.29 -14.30
CA THR A 22 63.15 60.83 -13.05
C THR A 22 64.64 61.20 -13.05
N THR A 23 65.23 61.44 -11.88
CA THR A 23 66.63 61.90 -11.75
C THR A 23 67.65 60.76 -11.64
N ASP A 24 67.18 59.57 -11.31
CA ASP A 24 67.97 58.44 -10.80
C ASP A 24 67.73 57.13 -11.59
N THR A 25 66.80 57.14 -12.53
CA THR A 25 66.40 55.96 -13.31
C THR A 25 66.22 56.27 -14.80
N GLN A 26 66.39 55.27 -15.65
CA GLN A 26 66.06 55.29 -17.07
C GLN A 26 65.18 54.09 -17.43
N PHE A 27 64.42 54.19 -18.51
CA PHE A 27 63.65 53.06 -19.04
C PHE A 27 64.41 52.43 -20.21
N ASP A 28 64.68 51.14 -20.12
CA ASP A 28 65.40 50.37 -21.16
C ASP A 28 64.74 49.01 -21.39
N ASP A 29 65.14 48.31 -22.46
CA ASP A 29 64.64 46.97 -22.78
C ASP A 29 65.35 45.90 -21.92
N LEU A 30 64.56 45.04 -21.27
CA LEU A 30 65.06 44.03 -20.32
C LEU A 30 66.09 43.07 -20.95
N LEU A 31 65.93 42.73 -22.24
CA LEU A 31 66.82 41.80 -22.94
C LEU A 31 68.07 42.50 -23.48
N LEU A 32 68.02 43.81 -23.73
CA LEU A 32 69.19 44.59 -24.17
C LEU A 32 70.06 45.04 -23.00
N SER A 33 69.47 45.32 -21.84
CA SER A 33 70.19 45.86 -20.70
C SER A 33 70.68 44.82 -19.69
N GLU A 34 70.24 43.56 -19.80
CA GLU A 34 70.57 42.42 -18.90
C GLU A 34 70.77 42.83 -17.42
N PRO A 35 69.78 43.46 -16.78
CA PRO A 35 69.99 44.11 -15.50
C PRO A 35 70.15 43.07 -14.38
N SER A 36 71.16 43.25 -13.53
CA SER A 36 71.29 42.52 -12.27
C SER A 36 70.35 43.11 -11.20
N ARG A 37 70.05 42.35 -10.14
CA ARG A 37 69.06 42.75 -9.11
C ARG A 37 69.32 44.14 -8.50
N ASP A 38 70.59 44.54 -8.36
CA ASP A 38 70.98 45.83 -7.77
C ASP A 38 70.89 47.03 -8.73
N THR A 39 70.74 46.74 -10.03
CA THR A 39 70.59 47.75 -11.10
C THR A 39 69.13 48.12 -11.38
N LEU A 40 68.18 47.30 -10.91
CA LEU A 40 66.75 47.56 -11.01
C LEU A 40 66.29 48.63 -10.01
N ALA A 41 65.40 49.50 -10.46
CA ALA A 41 64.79 50.50 -9.59
C ALA A 41 63.90 49.83 -8.52
N LYS A 42 64.00 50.31 -7.28
CA LYS A 42 63.17 49.84 -6.16
C LYS A 42 62.11 50.88 -5.83
N PHE A 43 60.93 50.42 -5.43
CA PHE A 43 59.85 51.26 -4.94
C PHE A 43 59.14 50.60 -3.77
N THR A 44 58.36 51.38 -3.03
CA THR A 44 57.56 50.87 -1.91
C THR A 44 56.14 50.60 -2.38
N LYS A 45 55.69 49.34 -2.29
CA LYS A 45 54.34 48.89 -2.65
C LYS A 45 53.44 48.79 -1.41
N GLU A 46 52.20 49.26 -1.53
CA GLU A 46 51.20 49.07 -0.48
C GLU A 46 50.74 47.60 -0.40
N ALA A 47 50.81 47.02 0.80
CA ALA A 47 50.50 45.61 1.08
C ALA A 47 49.12 45.28 1.70
N PRO A 48 48.22 46.21 2.15
CA PRO A 48 47.03 45.82 2.91
C PRO A 48 46.08 44.83 2.22
N LEU A 49 45.87 44.97 0.91
CA LEU A 49 44.99 44.09 0.14
C LEU A 49 45.56 42.66 0.08
N PHE A 50 46.85 42.55 -0.24
CA PHE A 50 47.55 41.27 -0.28
C PHE A 50 47.63 40.61 1.09
N LEU A 51 47.89 41.36 2.16
CA LEU A 51 47.97 40.82 3.52
C LEU A 51 46.64 40.21 4.01
N ARG A 52 45.49 40.78 3.61
CA ARG A 52 44.17 40.17 3.93
C ARG A 52 44.00 38.81 3.27
N PHE A 53 44.36 38.71 2.00
CA PHE A 53 44.27 37.45 1.27
C PHE A 53 45.31 36.43 1.76
N LEU A 54 46.55 36.88 2.01
CA LEU A 54 47.60 36.04 2.57
C LEU A 54 47.18 35.46 3.92
N LYS A 55 46.56 36.26 4.79
CA LYS A 55 46.04 35.77 6.07
C LYS A 55 45.07 34.61 5.89
N LEU A 56 44.09 34.76 5.00
CA LEU A 56 43.12 33.72 4.68
C LEU A 56 43.81 32.42 4.23
N ILE A 57 44.76 32.53 3.29
CA ILE A 57 45.48 31.37 2.77
C ILE A 57 46.34 30.72 3.86
N THR A 58 47.08 31.51 4.64
CA THR A 58 47.93 30.98 5.71
C THR A 58 47.14 30.37 6.87
N ASP A 59 45.90 30.80 7.09
CA ASP A 59 44.99 30.20 8.07
C ASP A 59 44.44 28.85 7.55
N VAL A 60 44.12 28.75 6.26
CA VAL A 60 43.68 27.50 5.61
C VAL A 60 44.83 26.48 5.53
N GLU A 61 46.04 26.93 5.19
CA GLU A 61 47.24 26.09 5.05
C GLU A 61 47.99 25.88 6.38
N ASN A 62 47.46 26.40 7.50
CA ASN A 62 48.00 26.23 8.85
C ASN A 62 49.47 26.69 9.02
N ARG A 63 49.80 27.86 8.47
CA ARG A 63 51.14 28.48 8.52
C ARG A 63 51.12 29.96 8.95
N PRO A 64 50.53 30.30 10.11
CA PRO A 64 50.37 31.68 10.56
C PRO A 64 51.69 32.41 10.86
N ARG A 65 52.78 31.67 11.11
CA ARG A 65 54.12 32.25 11.33
C ARG A 65 54.63 33.00 10.10
N ALA A 66 54.43 32.43 8.90
CA ALA A 66 54.83 33.06 7.64
C ALA A 66 54.10 34.39 7.42
N PHE A 67 52.80 34.45 7.78
CA PHE A 67 52.03 35.69 7.74
C PHE A 67 52.60 36.74 8.70
N ILE A 68 52.89 36.38 9.95
CA ILE A 68 53.39 37.33 10.97
C ILE A 68 54.75 37.91 10.57
N GLU A 69 55.67 37.08 10.08
CA GLU A 69 56.99 37.52 9.64
C GLU A 69 56.91 38.44 8.41
N PHE A 70 56.08 38.07 7.43
CA PHE A 70 55.90 38.88 6.23
C PHE A 70 55.15 40.19 6.50
N ALA A 71 54.15 40.18 7.40
CA ALA A 71 53.43 41.38 7.82
C ALA A 71 54.35 42.39 8.52
N LYS A 72 55.25 41.91 9.40
CA LYS A 72 56.29 42.76 10.03
C LYS A 72 57.23 43.36 8.99
N ARG A 73 57.65 42.57 7.99
CA ARG A 73 58.50 43.06 6.89
C ARG A 73 57.82 44.13 6.04
N CYS A 74 56.48 44.14 5.97
CA CYS A 74 55.69 45.06 5.14
C CYS A 74 55.05 46.23 5.93
N GLU A 75 55.40 46.43 7.22
CA GLU A 75 54.72 47.38 8.11
C GLU A 75 54.75 48.83 7.59
N ASN A 76 55.83 49.20 6.89
CA ASN A 76 55.99 50.52 6.24
C ASN A 76 55.88 50.44 4.70
N GLY A 77 55.20 49.42 4.19
CA GLY A 77 55.13 49.08 2.77
C GLY A 77 56.26 48.15 2.33
N LEU A 78 56.02 47.38 1.27
CA LEU A 78 56.96 46.39 0.75
C LEU A 78 57.93 47.07 -0.22
N VAL A 79 59.19 47.23 0.17
CA VAL A 79 60.26 47.70 -0.72
C VAL A 79 60.69 46.56 -1.64
N VAL A 80 60.46 46.70 -2.94
CA VAL A 80 60.71 45.65 -3.95
C VAL A 80 61.13 46.27 -5.28
N GLU A 81 61.82 45.49 -6.11
CA GLU A 81 62.19 45.85 -7.48
C GLU A 81 60.93 46.05 -8.35
N LYS A 82 60.84 47.22 -9.00
CA LYS A 82 59.59 47.77 -9.56
C LYS A 82 59.01 46.98 -10.73
N ASP A 83 59.86 46.45 -11.59
CA ASP A 83 59.44 45.74 -12.81
C ASP A 83 59.60 44.21 -12.70
N VAL A 84 59.74 43.67 -11.48
CA VAL A 84 59.83 42.22 -11.22
C VAL A 84 58.51 41.69 -10.66
N PHE A 85 57.58 41.38 -11.56
CA PHE A 85 56.24 40.90 -11.21
C PHE A 85 55.65 39.96 -12.28
N ILE A 86 54.61 39.22 -11.90
CA ILE A 86 53.69 38.57 -12.85
C ILE A 86 52.31 39.23 -12.77
N THR A 87 51.58 39.18 -13.88
CA THR A 87 50.19 39.65 -13.93
C THR A 87 49.23 38.61 -13.36
N LYS A 88 48.05 39.06 -12.93
CA LYS A 88 46.98 38.17 -12.46
C LYS A 88 46.60 37.12 -13.51
N GLU A 89 46.50 37.52 -14.79
CA GLU A 89 46.12 36.61 -15.88
C GLU A 89 47.13 35.46 -16.06
N GLU A 90 48.43 35.78 -16.01
CA GLU A 90 49.51 34.78 -16.07
C GLU A 90 49.47 33.82 -14.87
N LEU A 91 49.22 34.36 -13.67
CA LEU A 91 49.08 33.55 -12.47
C LEU A 91 47.87 32.62 -12.55
N MET A 92 46.72 33.12 -13.00
CA MET A 92 45.48 32.34 -13.14
C MET A 92 45.63 31.20 -14.14
N LYS A 93 46.30 31.44 -15.27
CA LYS A 93 46.61 30.39 -16.25
C LYS A 93 47.49 29.30 -15.65
N CYS A 94 48.53 29.69 -14.91
CA CYS A 94 49.43 28.76 -14.23
C CYS A 94 48.68 27.90 -13.21
N ILE A 95 47.81 28.51 -12.40
CA ILE A 95 46.99 27.82 -11.39
C ILE A 95 46.05 26.79 -12.05
N TRP A 96 45.41 27.15 -13.16
CA TRP A 96 44.51 26.24 -13.90
C TRP A 96 45.23 25.03 -14.51
N GLU A 97 46.36 25.25 -15.19
CA GLU A 97 47.14 24.17 -15.82
C GLU A 97 47.72 23.18 -14.80
N ASN A 98 47.95 23.63 -13.57
CA ASN A 98 48.47 22.80 -12.48
C ASN A 98 47.37 22.17 -11.60
N GLY A 99 46.10 22.28 -11.97
CA GLY A 99 45.01 21.51 -11.37
C GLY A 99 44.46 22.06 -10.05
N TYR A 100 44.64 23.35 -9.76
CA TYR A 100 43.93 24.00 -8.65
C TYR A 100 42.42 23.99 -8.91
N SER A 101 41.65 23.93 -7.82
CA SER A 101 40.20 23.85 -7.90
C SER A 101 39.58 25.16 -8.41
N GLN A 102 38.38 25.05 -9.00
CA GLN A 102 37.64 26.22 -9.45
C GLN A 102 37.34 27.21 -8.32
N ASN A 103 37.19 26.72 -7.08
CA ASN A 103 36.92 27.56 -5.92
C ASN A 103 38.12 28.44 -5.53
N GLU A 104 39.33 27.88 -5.56
CA GLU A 104 40.57 28.62 -5.30
C GLU A 104 40.81 29.67 -6.40
N MET A 105 40.60 29.30 -7.66
CA MET A 105 40.67 30.21 -8.80
C MET A 105 39.72 31.40 -8.63
N ASN A 106 38.45 31.16 -8.25
CA ASN A 106 37.48 32.21 -8.03
C ASN A 106 37.90 33.14 -6.86
N ALA A 107 38.52 32.61 -5.80
CA ALA A 107 39.02 33.41 -4.69
C ALA A 107 40.11 34.42 -5.12
N PHE A 108 41.05 33.99 -5.96
CA PHE A 108 42.03 34.88 -6.60
C PHE A 108 41.37 35.92 -7.51
N GLU A 109 40.31 35.51 -8.21
CA GLU A 109 39.60 36.40 -9.13
C GLU A 109 38.89 37.55 -8.40
N PHE A 110 38.24 37.27 -7.26
CA PHE A 110 37.54 38.28 -6.47
C PHE A 110 38.45 39.12 -5.57
N ALA A 111 39.56 38.55 -5.09
CA ALA A 111 40.42 39.23 -4.12
C ALA A 111 41.30 40.34 -4.72
N PHE A 112 41.72 40.19 -5.98
CA PHE A 112 42.66 41.11 -6.63
C PHE A 112 42.08 41.72 -7.91
N PRO A 113 42.30 43.02 -8.17
CA PRO A 113 41.87 43.65 -9.42
C PRO A 113 42.63 43.08 -10.63
N ALA A 114 42.08 43.25 -11.84
CA ALA A 114 42.64 42.66 -13.06
C ALA A 114 44.07 43.16 -13.40
N ASP A 115 44.39 44.38 -13.01
CA ASP A 115 45.68 45.04 -13.22
C ASP A 115 46.68 44.82 -12.06
N TYR A 116 46.31 44.01 -11.07
CA TYR A 116 47.19 43.71 -9.93
C TYR A 116 48.47 42.99 -10.39
N LYS A 117 49.60 43.44 -9.84
CA LYS A 117 50.95 42.93 -10.14
C LYS A 117 51.52 42.19 -8.93
N PHE A 118 51.63 40.87 -9.03
CA PHE A 118 52.19 40.05 -7.97
C PHE A 118 53.71 40.04 -8.07
N HIS A 119 54.39 40.56 -7.05
CA HIS A 119 55.85 40.60 -7.01
C HIS A 119 56.39 39.30 -6.41
N TYR A 120 57.64 38.97 -6.72
CA TYR A 120 58.22 37.69 -6.30
C TYR A 120 58.19 37.42 -4.77
N PRO A 121 58.28 38.40 -3.84
CA PRO A 121 58.12 38.12 -2.40
C PRO A 121 56.68 37.75 -2.03
N GLU A 122 55.70 38.34 -2.72
CA GLU A 122 54.28 38.00 -2.55
C GLU A 122 54.02 36.57 -3.03
N LEU A 123 54.58 36.16 -4.17
CA LEU A 123 54.44 34.80 -4.68
C LEU A 123 55.14 33.77 -3.78
N ALA A 124 56.34 34.10 -3.31
CA ALA A 124 57.13 33.25 -2.43
C ALA A 124 56.37 32.94 -1.14
N VAL A 125 55.86 33.97 -0.45
CA VAL A 125 55.08 33.76 0.77
C VAL A 125 53.71 33.16 0.48
N LEU A 126 53.09 33.43 -0.68
CA LEU A 126 51.77 32.90 -0.99
C LEU A 126 51.80 31.41 -1.31
N PHE A 127 52.82 30.92 -2.04
CA PHE A 127 52.92 29.52 -2.48
C PHE A 127 53.98 28.71 -1.72
N ASP A 128 54.56 29.27 -0.67
CA ASP A 128 55.64 28.66 0.13
C ASP A 128 56.84 28.24 -0.74
N LEU A 129 57.30 29.18 -1.58
CA LEU A 129 58.40 28.98 -2.52
C LEU A 129 59.61 29.88 -2.18
N PRO A 130 60.84 29.49 -2.58
CA PRO A 130 62.00 30.36 -2.44
C PRO A 130 61.84 31.65 -3.26
N GLU A 131 62.15 32.81 -2.65
CA GLU A 131 62.10 34.11 -3.34
C GLU A 131 62.96 34.14 -4.60
N GLU A 132 64.08 33.39 -4.63
CA GLU A 132 64.97 33.32 -5.78
C GLU A 132 64.30 32.66 -7.00
N ASP A 133 63.49 31.63 -6.77
CA ASP A 133 62.78 30.93 -7.85
C ASP A 133 61.61 31.76 -8.36
N CYS A 134 60.88 32.42 -7.45
CA CYS A 134 59.84 33.37 -7.83
C CYS A 134 60.43 34.58 -8.59
N TYR A 135 61.63 35.06 -8.21
CA TYR A 135 62.34 36.13 -8.90
C TYR A 135 62.72 35.70 -10.32
N LYS A 136 63.36 34.54 -10.47
CA LYS A 136 63.71 33.95 -11.78
C LYS A 136 62.45 33.74 -12.64
N TYR A 137 61.36 33.29 -12.04
CA TYR A 137 60.09 33.09 -12.73
C TYR A 137 59.50 34.42 -13.23
N CYS A 138 59.43 35.45 -12.37
CA CYS A 138 58.97 36.78 -12.76
C CYS A 138 59.81 37.35 -13.91
N ILE A 139 61.14 37.28 -13.81
CA ILE A 139 62.06 37.73 -14.88
C ILE A 139 61.82 36.96 -16.18
N ARG A 140 61.65 35.63 -16.13
CA ARG A 140 61.33 34.84 -17.32
C ARG A 140 60.01 35.26 -17.96
N GLN A 141 58.98 35.55 -17.17
CA GLN A 141 57.69 36.00 -17.69
C GLN A 141 57.76 37.44 -18.25
N ARG A 142 58.54 38.33 -17.64
CA ARG A 142 58.82 39.66 -18.22
C ARG A 142 59.62 39.58 -19.52
N ALA A 143 60.61 38.69 -19.58
CA ALA A 143 61.37 38.40 -20.80
C ALA A 143 60.51 37.79 -21.92
N LYS A 144 59.36 37.16 -21.59
CA LYS A 144 58.37 36.72 -22.60
C LYS A 144 57.59 37.89 -23.23
N THR A 145 57.59 39.08 -22.62
CA THR A 145 56.92 40.30 -23.11
C THR A 145 57.87 41.50 -23.14
N PRO A 146 58.96 41.44 -23.94
CA PRO A 146 60.03 42.42 -23.91
C PRO A 146 59.61 43.82 -24.40
N GLU A 147 58.43 43.96 -25.03
CA GLU A 147 57.97 45.25 -25.57
C GLU A 147 57.70 46.32 -24.49
N LYS A 148 57.64 45.93 -23.21
CA LYS A 148 57.50 46.84 -22.07
C LYS A 148 58.88 47.15 -21.49
N LEU A 149 59.31 48.40 -21.62
CA LEU A 149 60.55 48.89 -21.02
C LEU A 149 60.54 48.72 -19.49
N VAL A 150 61.67 48.30 -18.93
CA VAL A 150 61.93 48.17 -17.50
C VAL A 150 62.78 49.35 -17.02
N GLU A 151 62.59 49.74 -15.76
CA GLU A 151 63.27 50.89 -15.15
C GLU A 151 64.60 50.45 -14.49
N ILE A 152 65.72 50.92 -15.04
CA ILE A 152 67.09 50.56 -14.67
C ILE A 152 67.96 51.81 -14.42
N LYS A 153 69.16 51.64 -13.86
CA LYS A 153 70.19 52.70 -13.75
C LYS A 153 70.92 52.91 -15.09
N TYR A 154 71.40 54.13 -15.37
CA TYR A 154 71.75 54.62 -16.72
C TYR A 154 73.12 54.14 -17.31
N GLU A 155 73.15 53.42 -18.46
CA GLU A 155 74.33 53.06 -19.30
C GLU A 155 73.94 52.63 -20.76
N LYS A 156 74.86 52.59 -21.78
CA LYS A 156 74.56 52.57 -23.28
C LYS A 156 74.82 51.23 -24.07
N PRO A 157 74.08 50.83 -25.17
CA PRO A 157 74.08 49.45 -25.79
C PRO A 157 74.25 49.27 -27.36
N LYS A 158 74.23 48.01 -27.91
CA LYS A 158 74.15 47.56 -29.36
C LYS A 158 73.53 46.12 -29.59
N ASN A 159 72.96 45.84 -30.79
CA ASN A 159 71.86 44.88 -31.14
C ASN A 159 72.18 43.50 -31.82
N LEU A 160 71.13 42.64 -31.97
CA LEU A 160 71.03 41.24 -32.49
C LEU A 160 69.90 41.06 -33.56
N GLU A 161 69.80 39.95 -34.32
CA GLU A 161 68.67 39.60 -35.25
C GLU A 161 68.35 38.09 -35.44
N GLU A 162 67.08 37.78 -35.87
CA GLU A 162 66.58 36.78 -36.89
C GLU A 162 65.42 35.77 -36.52
N LYS A 163 64.44 35.49 -37.45
CA LYS A 163 63.04 35.03 -37.14
C LYS A 163 62.20 34.27 -38.25
N THR A 164 62.35 32.97 -38.59
CA THR A 164 61.46 32.31 -39.62
C THR A 164 60.92 30.87 -39.41
N MET A 165 61.19 30.12 -38.31
CA MET A 165 60.80 28.68 -38.22
C MET A 165 59.50 28.32 -37.46
N ILE A 166 58.72 29.28 -36.94
CA ILE A 166 57.73 28.97 -35.87
C ILE A 166 56.30 28.68 -36.40
N GLU A 167 55.87 29.27 -37.52
CA GLU A 167 54.47 29.20 -37.98
C GLU A 167 54.04 27.76 -38.36
N GLY A 168 54.84 27.02 -39.13
CA GLY A 168 54.47 25.69 -39.64
C GLY A 168 54.52 24.55 -38.59
N ALA A 169 54.99 24.83 -37.37
CA ALA A 169 54.99 23.87 -36.26
C ALA A 169 53.65 23.90 -35.50
N LYS A 170 52.92 25.02 -35.52
CA LYS A 170 51.65 25.19 -34.83
C LYS A 170 50.55 24.30 -35.38
N ASP A 171 50.34 24.41 -36.69
CA ASP A 171 49.15 23.86 -37.33
C ASP A 171 49.17 22.33 -37.34
N ARG A 172 50.37 21.74 -37.48
CA ARG A 172 50.55 20.28 -37.42
C ARG A 172 50.28 19.72 -36.03
N LYS A 173 50.62 20.45 -34.97
CA LYS A 173 50.36 20.02 -33.59
C LYS A 173 48.85 20.01 -33.30
N SER A 174 48.16 21.11 -33.59
CA SER A 174 46.73 21.24 -33.30
C SER A 174 45.88 20.21 -34.06
N ALA A 175 46.18 19.95 -35.33
CA ALA A 175 45.43 18.95 -36.11
C ALA A 175 45.65 17.51 -35.60
N GLY A 176 46.87 17.17 -35.16
CA GLY A 176 47.17 15.85 -34.61
C GLY A 176 46.48 15.57 -33.27
N GLU A 177 46.48 16.54 -32.37
CA GLU A 177 45.86 16.41 -31.03
C GLU A 177 44.34 16.21 -31.12
N GLU A 178 43.66 16.93 -32.03
CA GLU A 178 42.21 16.83 -32.17
C GLU A 178 41.76 15.48 -32.77
N LEU A 179 42.49 14.95 -33.75
CA LEU A 179 42.17 13.66 -34.38
C LEU A 179 42.30 12.49 -33.39
N VAL A 180 43.38 12.45 -32.61
CA VAL A 180 43.60 11.41 -31.60
C VAL A 180 42.53 11.49 -30.51
N HIS A 181 42.22 12.69 -30.01
CA HIS A 181 41.18 12.89 -29.00
C HIS A 181 39.82 12.39 -29.49
N ARG A 182 39.43 12.73 -30.73
CA ARG A 182 38.15 12.33 -31.32
C ARG A 182 38.06 10.82 -31.50
N GLN A 183 39.14 10.15 -31.89
CA GLN A 183 39.13 8.70 -32.11
C GLN A 183 39.06 7.92 -30.79
N LEU A 184 39.81 8.34 -29.76
CA LEU A 184 39.72 7.74 -28.43
C LEU A 184 38.33 7.90 -27.82
N LYS A 185 37.67 9.04 -28.07
CA LYS A 185 36.29 9.27 -27.62
C LYS A 185 35.28 8.31 -28.28
N LYS A 186 35.52 7.85 -29.51
CA LYS A 186 34.65 6.87 -30.19
C LYS A 186 34.73 5.48 -29.55
N TYR A 187 35.93 5.03 -29.20
CA TYR A 187 36.18 3.69 -28.63
C TYR A 187 36.09 3.63 -27.11
N ALA A 188 35.86 4.77 -26.44
CA ALA A 188 35.76 4.84 -24.99
C ALA A 188 34.68 3.90 -24.39
N ASN A 189 33.67 3.52 -25.19
CA ASN A 189 32.57 2.67 -24.73
C ASN A 189 32.77 1.17 -25.00
N ASP A 190 33.82 0.77 -25.73
CA ASP A 190 34.01 -0.63 -26.14
C ASP A 190 34.25 -1.55 -24.93
N ALA A 191 34.81 -1.01 -23.84
CA ALA A 191 35.00 -1.73 -22.57
C ALA A 191 33.68 -2.17 -21.91
N ARG A 192 32.54 -1.51 -22.21
CA ARG A 192 31.22 -1.86 -21.66
C ARG A 192 30.70 -3.21 -22.14
N CYS A 193 31.22 -3.74 -23.26
CA CYS A 193 30.84 -5.07 -23.75
C CYS A 193 31.09 -6.15 -22.68
N LEU A 194 32.19 -6.04 -21.93
CA LEU A 194 32.51 -6.98 -20.86
C LEU A 194 31.53 -6.89 -19.69
N GLU A 195 31.07 -5.68 -19.36
CA GLU A 195 30.06 -5.45 -18.32
C GLU A 195 28.71 -6.09 -18.70
N TYR A 196 28.31 -6.03 -19.98
CA TYR A 196 27.06 -6.65 -20.43
C TYR A 196 27.12 -8.18 -20.45
N VAL A 197 28.28 -8.75 -20.81
CA VAL A 197 28.45 -10.22 -20.83
C VAL A 197 28.54 -10.78 -19.41
N SER A 198 29.18 -10.05 -18.49
CA SER A 198 29.27 -10.50 -17.09
C SER A 198 27.91 -10.43 -16.38
N SER A 199 27.07 -9.44 -16.68
CA SER A 199 25.73 -9.32 -16.09
C SER A 199 24.72 -10.33 -16.65
N PHE A 200 24.91 -10.84 -17.87
CA PHE A 200 23.95 -11.73 -18.54
C PHE A 200 23.54 -12.94 -17.70
N LYS A 201 24.48 -13.59 -17.02
CA LYS A 201 24.18 -14.77 -16.19
C LYS A 201 23.25 -14.42 -15.03
N ASP A 202 23.58 -13.36 -14.31
CA ASP A 202 22.84 -12.93 -13.12
C ASP A 202 21.46 -12.39 -13.51
N GLU A 203 21.39 -11.63 -14.61
CA GLU A 203 20.14 -11.12 -15.18
C GLU A 203 19.21 -12.25 -15.62
N VAL A 204 19.70 -13.25 -16.35
CA VAL A 204 18.87 -14.39 -16.79
C VAL A 204 18.44 -15.25 -15.60
N GLN A 205 19.31 -15.46 -14.61
CA GLN A 205 18.95 -16.22 -13.41
C GLN A 205 17.86 -15.53 -12.60
N GLN A 206 17.92 -14.20 -12.47
CA GLN A 206 16.87 -13.41 -11.85
C GLN A 206 15.58 -13.43 -12.69
N GLN A 207 15.70 -13.21 -14.00
CA GLN A 207 14.55 -13.21 -14.91
C GLN A 207 13.83 -14.56 -14.96
N LEU A 208 14.54 -15.68 -14.82
CA LEU A 208 13.94 -17.01 -14.72
C LEU A 208 13.12 -17.18 -13.43
N ALA A 209 13.61 -16.64 -12.30
CA ALA A 209 12.85 -16.63 -11.06
C ALA A 209 11.57 -15.80 -11.19
N ASP A 210 11.66 -14.61 -11.77
CA ASP A 210 10.52 -13.74 -12.04
C ASP A 210 9.54 -14.39 -13.05
N TYR A 211 10.07 -15.08 -14.07
CA TYR A 211 9.26 -15.81 -15.05
C TYR A 211 8.49 -16.97 -14.42
N HIS A 212 9.09 -17.73 -13.49
CA HIS A 212 8.37 -18.79 -12.77
C HIS A 212 7.21 -18.23 -11.94
N VAL A 213 7.41 -17.10 -11.27
CA VAL A 213 6.34 -16.41 -10.53
C VAL A 213 5.23 -15.95 -11.49
N ALA A 214 5.60 -15.34 -12.62
CA ALA A 214 4.64 -14.91 -13.63
C ALA A 214 3.86 -16.08 -14.26
N LEU A 215 4.52 -17.22 -14.48
CA LEU A 215 3.88 -18.44 -15.00
C LEU A 215 2.84 -18.99 -14.01
N LEU A 216 3.17 -19.03 -12.71
CA LEU A 216 2.24 -19.44 -11.66
C LEU A 216 1.03 -18.50 -11.58
N GLU A 217 1.25 -17.19 -11.69
CA GLU A 217 0.18 -16.20 -11.72
C GLU A 217 -0.69 -16.38 -12.98
N GLN A 218 -0.09 -16.64 -14.15
CA GLN A 218 -0.83 -16.95 -15.37
C GLN A 218 -1.68 -18.21 -15.22
N MET A 219 -1.16 -19.26 -14.57
CA MET A 219 -1.91 -20.48 -14.28
C MET A 219 -3.11 -20.19 -13.35
N ARG A 220 -2.91 -19.38 -12.30
CA ARG A 220 -3.99 -18.91 -11.42
C ARG A 220 -5.05 -18.13 -12.19
N GLN A 221 -4.65 -17.21 -13.04
CA GLN A 221 -5.58 -16.41 -13.86
C GLN A 221 -6.41 -17.28 -14.81
N ARG A 222 -5.78 -18.22 -15.52
CA ARG A 222 -6.51 -19.16 -16.40
C ARG A 222 -7.51 -20.00 -15.62
N MET A 223 -7.15 -20.45 -14.41
CA MET A 223 -8.06 -21.19 -13.53
C MET A 223 -9.26 -20.32 -13.12
N MET A 224 -9.01 -19.09 -12.69
CA MET A 224 -10.06 -18.13 -12.32
C MET A 224 -10.99 -17.79 -13.49
N GLU A 225 -10.45 -17.55 -14.67
CA GLU A 225 -11.22 -17.27 -15.88
C GLU A 225 -12.11 -18.47 -16.25
N ARG A 226 -11.58 -19.70 -16.18
CA ARG A 226 -12.34 -20.92 -16.48
C ARG A 226 -13.48 -21.13 -15.49
N ILE A 227 -13.22 -20.99 -14.19
CA ILE A 227 -14.24 -21.10 -13.14
C ILE A 227 -15.30 -20.01 -13.31
N THR A 228 -14.89 -18.76 -13.52
CA THR A 228 -15.81 -17.63 -13.72
C THR A 228 -16.70 -17.85 -14.94
N SER A 229 -16.12 -18.29 -16.06
CA SER A 229 -16.88 -18.62 -17.27
C SER A 229 -17.89 -19.75 -17.02
N LYS A 230 -17.54 -20.74 -16.20
CA LYS A 230 -18.42 -21.86 -15.87
C LYS A 230 -19.54 -21.46 -14.91
N LEU A 231 -19.24 -20.65 -13.88
CA LEU A 231 -20.24 -20.09 -12.98
C LEU A 231 -21.24 -19.20 -13.74
N ASN A 232 -20.76 -18.39 -14.69
CA ASN A 232 -21.63 -17.59 -15.55
C ASN A 232 -22.54 -18.46 -16.44
N ALA A 233 -22.01 -19.56 -16.99
CA ALA A 233 -22.81 -20.50 -17.78
C ALA A 233 -23.86 -21.21 -16.91
N ILE A 234 -23.51 -21.61 -15.69
CA ILE A 234 -24.43 -22.20 -14.71
C ILE A 234 -25.54 -21.20 -14.35
N GLN A 235 -25.18 -19.95 -14.04
CA GLN A 235 -26.15 -18.90 -13.71
C GLN A 235 -27.12 -18.64 -14.87
N GLN A 236 -26.62 -18.62 -16.12
CA GLN A 236 -27.47 -18.45 -17.29
C GLN A 236 -28.41 -19.63 -17.50
N ALA A 237 -27.93 -20.86 -17.30
CA ALA A 237 -28.75 -22.05 -17.40
C ALA A 237 -29.83 -22.09 -16.30
N GLU A 238 -29.50 -21.75 -15.05
CA GLU A 238 -30.45 -21.65 -13.94
C GLU A 238 -31.53 -20.61 -14.23
N LYS A 239 -31.13 -19.42 -14.70
CA LYS A 239 -32.08 -18.36 -15.07
C LYS A 239 -33.00 -18.78 -16.22
N ALA A 240 -32.49 -19.53 -17.20
CA ALA A 240 -33.30 -20.07 -18.29
C ALA A 240 -34.29 -21.13 -17.80
N ILE A 241 -33.89 -21.99 -16.85
CA ILE A 241 -34.76 -22.99 -16.22
C ILE A 241 -35.86 -22.28 -15.42
N GLN A 242 -35.51 -21.28 -14.60
CA GLN A 242 -36.49 -20.51 -13.82
C GLN A 242 -37.50 -19.82 -14.72
N GLY A 243 -37.06 -19.15 -15.79
CA GLY A 243 -37.95 -18.49 -16.74
C GLY A 243 -38.88 -19.48 -17.46
N SER A 244 -38.34 -20.59 -17.95
CA SER A 244 -39.12 -21.66 -18.59
C SER A 244 -40.12 -22.31 -17.60
N LEU A 245 -39.74 -22.46 -16.33
CA LEU A 245 -40.60 -23.04 -15.30
C LEU A 245 -41.78 -22.11 -14.97
N GLN A 246 -41.54 -20.80 -14.86
CA GLN A 246 -42.60 -19.81 -14.66
C GLN A 246 -43.61 -19.83 -15.82
N GLU A 247 -43.12 -19.88 -17.07
CA GLU A 247 -43.99 -19.97 -18.24
C GLU A 247 -44.86 -21.24 -18.21
N VAL A 248 -44.25 -22.39 -17.90
CA VAL A 248 -44.97 -23.68 -17.80
C VAL A 248 -45.98 -23.67 -16.67
N ILE A 249 -45.62 -23.15 -15.49
CA ILE A 249 -46.55 -23.01 -14.35
C ILE A 249 -47.76 -22.19 -14.75
N VAL A 250 -47.56 -21.01 -15.33
CA VAL A 250 -48.66 -20.11 -15.72
C VAL A 250 -49.54 -20.75 -16.79
N ARG A 251 -48.94 -21.40 -17.80
CA ARG A 251 -49.68 -22.08 -18.86
C ARG A 251 -50.51 -23.24 -18.31
N GLU A 252 -49.93 -24.07 -17.45
CA GLU A 252 -50.60 -25.22 -16.87
C GLU A 252 -51.72 -24.82 -15.89
N LEU A 253 -51.53 -23.73 -15.15
CA LEU A 253 -52.58 -23.11 -14.33
C LEU A 253 -53.73 -22.59 -15.19
N ALA A 254 -53.43 -21.91 -16.29
CA ALA A 254 -54.43 -21.41 -17.22
C ALA A 254 -55.23 -22.54 -17.88
N GLU A 255 -54.55 -23.59 -18.37
CA GLU A 255 -55.20 -24.77 -18.95
C GLU A 255 -56.03 -25.53 -17.91
N SER A 256 -55.53 -25.65 -16.67
CA SER A 256 -56.26 -26.22 -15.54
C SER A 256 -57.56 -25.45 -15.25
N PHE A 257 -57.48 -24.12 -15.19
CA PHE A 257 -58.64 -23.27 -14.98
C PHE A 257 -59.64 -23.41 -16.13
N GLN A 258 -59.19 -23.38 -17.39
CA GLN A 258 -60.08 -23.54 -18.55
C GLN A 258 -60.87 -24.86 -18.50
N ARG A 259 -60.21 -25.96 -18.11
CA ARG A 259 -60.87 -27.26 -17.96
C ARG A 259 -61.88 -27.27 -16.80
N LYS A 260 -61.53 -26.69 -15.64
CA LYS A 260 -62.43 -26.56 -14.49
C LYS A 260 -63.62 -25.66 -14.80
N PHE A 261 -63.38 -24.50 -15.40
CA PHE A 261 -64.40 -23.51 -15.75
C PHE A 261 -65.39 -24.05 -16.81
N ALA A 262 -64.94 -24.85 -17.76
CA ALA A 262 -65.81 -25.47 -18.77
C ALA A 262 -66.77 -26.51 -18.19
N THR A 263 -66.45 -27.10 -17.04
CA THR A 263 -67.19 -28.23 -16.45
C THR A 263 -68.00 -27.85 -15.21
N ASP A 264 -67.60 -26.82 -14.46
CA ASP A 264 -68.26 -26.40 -13.23
C ASP A 264 -69.19 -25.20 -13.44
N ALA A 265 -70.49 -25.47 -13.50
CA ALA A 265 -71.53 -24.45 -13.65
C ALA A 265 -71.58 -23.44 -12.48
N LYS A 266 -71.12 -23.82 -11.27
CA LYS A 266 -71.10 -22.90 -10.11
C LYS A 266 -69.99 -21.86 -10.25
N LEU A 267 -68.84 -22.24 -10.80
CA LEU A 267 -67.73 -21.33 -11.09
C LEU A 267 -68.12 -20.28 -12.15
N GLN A 268 -68.93 -20.67 -13.14
CA GLN A 268 -69.47 -19.76 -14.16
C GLN A 268 -70.43 -18.72 -13.57
N ASP A 269 -71.31 -19.14 -12.66
CA ASP A 269 -72.26 -18.24 -11.97
C ASP A 269 -71.54 -17.30 -11.00
N LEU A 270 -70.51 -17.80 -10.28
CA LEU A 270 -69.65 -16.97 -9.42
C LEU A 270 -68.86 -15.92 -10.22
N ALA A 271 -68.41 -16.25 -11.43
CA ALA A 271 -67.73 -15.30 -12.31
C ALA A 271 -68.67 -14.18 -12.77
N LEU A 272 -69.92 -14.55 -13.12
CA LEU A 272 -70.96 -13.59 -13.49
C LEU A 272 -71.28 -12.65 -12.31
N LYS A 273 -71.40 -13.20 -11.11
CA LYS A 273 -71.65 -12.44 -9.88
C LYS A 273 -70.51 -11.47 -9.56
N ALA A 274 -69.25 -11.93 -9.64
CA ALA A 274 -68.09 -11.07 -9.43
C ALA A 274 -68.00 -9.93 -10.46
N ALA A 275 -68.40 -10.18 -11.71
CA ALA A 275 -68.47 -9.14 -12.75
C ALA A 275 -69.56 -8.10 -12.47
N ILE A 276 -70.73 -8.52 -11.98
CA ILE A 276 -71.83 -7.61 -11.60
C ILE A 276 -71.40 -6.71 -10.44
N GLU A 277 -70.79 -7.29 -9.40
CA GLU A 277 -70.32 -6.56 -8.22
C GLU A 277 -69.16 -5.60 -8.57
N GLY A 278 -68.24 -6.01 -9.44
CA GLY A 278 -67.16 -5.16 -9.94
C GLY A 278 -67.64 -3.94 -10.74
N ILE A 279 -68.75 -4.05 -11.48
CA ILE A 279 -69.35 -2.93 -12.23
C ILE A 279 -70.09 -1.97 -11.28
N ALA A 280 -70.68 -2.49 -10.20
CA ALA A 280 -71.41 -1.68 -9.22
C ALA A 280 -70.50 -0.80 -8.33
N GLY A 281 -69.19 -1.01 -8.34
CA GLY A 281 -68.23 -0.30 -7.48
C GLY A 281 -68.34 -0.68 -6.00
N GLU A 282 -69.17 -1.66 -5.68
CA GLU A 282 -69.31 -2.24 -4.34
C GLU A 282 -68.29 -3.38 -4.17
N SER A 283 -67.63 -3.46 -3.02
CA SER A 283 -66.74 -4.58 -2.71
C SER A 283 -67.56 -5.88 -2.61
N PRO A 284 -67.30 -6.90 -3.44
CA PRO A 284 -67.89 -8.23 -3.31
C PRO A 284 -67.74 -8.75 -1.87
N SER A 285 -68.81 -9.25 -1.27
CA SER A 285 -68.74 -9.92 0.02
C SER A 285 -67.86 -11.17 -0.09
N CYS A 286 -66.75 -11.22 0.67
CA CYS A 286 -65.85 -12.37 0.76
C CYS A 286 -66.63 -13.68 0.89
N VAL A 287 -66.45 -14.59 -0.06
CA VAL A 287 -67.00 -15.94 0.04
C VAL A 287 -66.20 -16.68 1.12
N ASN A 288 -66.83 -16.92 2.27
CA ASN A 288 -66.35 -17.87 3.28
C ASN A 288 -66.34 -19.29 2.69
N VAL A 289 -65.21 -19.72 2.14
CA VAL A 289 -64.92 -21.15 1.97
C VAL A 289 -64.03 -21.57 3.13
N PHE A 290 -64.67 -22.19 4.10
CA PHE A 290 -64.07 -22.75 5.31
C PHE A 290 -63.40 -24.09 4.97
N ILE A 291 -62.07 -24.15 4.86
CA ILE A 291 -61.30 -25.41 5.03
C ILE A 291 -60.06 -25.14 5.89
N PHE A 292 -59.95 -25.93 6.96
CA PHE A 292 -58.94 -25.96 8.02
C PHE A 292 -57.49 -26.13 7.51
N VAL A 293 -56.52 -25.38 8.08
CA VAL A 293 -55.32 -25.86 8.82
C VAL A 293 -54.31 -24.71 9.12
N CYS A 294 -54.03 -24.55 10.42
CA CYS A 294 -52.88 -23.96 11.17
C CYS A 294 -52.29 -22.55 10.90
N ALA A 295 -52.10 -21.86 12.04
CA ALA A 295 -51.59 -20.51 12.23
C ALA A 295 -50.07 -20.33 11.97
N ARG A 296 -49.71 -19.24 11.27
CA ARG A 296 -48.78 -18.19 11.73
C ARG A 296 -48.69 -17.03 10.72
N THR A 297 -48.56 -15.84 11.29
CA THR A 297 -48.33 -14.48 10.74
C THR A 297 -47.65 -14.36 9.37
N GLU A 298 -48.28 -13.63 8.43
CA GLU A 298 -47.77 -12.35 7.85
C GLU A 298 -48.69 -11.79 6.73
N VAL A 299 -48.79 -10.45 6.72
CA VAL A 299 -49.26 -9.50 5.68
C VAL A 299 -50.32 -9.99 4.66
N SER A 300 -51.60 -9.64 4.92
CA SER A 300 -52.68 -9.78 3.93
C SER A 300 -52.84 -8.50 3.10
N CYS A 301 -52.30 -8.50 1.88
CA CYS A 301 -52.82 -7.62 0.83
C CYS A 301 -54.18 -8.17 0.38
N ALA A 302 -55.27 -7.51 0.79
CA ALA A 302 -56.62 -7.83 0.34
C ALA A 302 -56.78 -7.43 -1.14
N TYR A 303 -56.60 -8.37 -2.06
CA TYR A 303 -56.97 -8.21 -3.47
C TYR A 303 -58.30 -8.90 -3.75
N PHE A 304 -59.14 -8.20 -4.51
CA PHE A 304 -60.35 -8.64 -5.19
C PHE A 304 -60.22 -10.09 -5.68
N GLN A 305 -61.15 -10.99 -5.32
CA GLN A 305 -61.11 -12.38 -5.77
C GLN A 305 -62.32 -12.69 -6.66
N ASP A 306 -62.09 -12.54 -7.97
CA ASP A 306 -62.84 -13.28 -8.97
C ASP A 306 -62.41 -14.77 -8.92
N PRO A 307 -63.23 -15.70 -9.43
CA PRO A 307 -62.91 -17.13 -9.39
C PRO A 307 -61.63 -17.50 -10.15
N VAL A 308 -61.15 -16.64 -11.06
CA VAL A 308 -59.86 -16.82 -11.75
C VAL A 308 -58.71 -16.58 -10.79
N GLY A 309 -58.67 -15.42 -10.11
CA GLY A 309 -57.62 -15.09 -9.15
C GLY A 309 -57.58 -16.05 -7.96
N ALA A 310 -58.74 -16.50 -7.48
CA ALA A 310 -58.84 -17.50 -6.42
C ALA A 310 -58.19 -18.84 -6.80
N HIS A 311 -58.46 -19.34 -8.01
CA HIS A 311 -57.86 -20.59 -8.50
C HIS A 311 -56.34 -20.49 -8.64
N PHE A 312 -55.83 -19.37 -9.18
CA PHE A 312 -54.39 -19.16 -9.32
C PHE A 312 -53.68 -19.13 -7.96
N ILE A 313 -54.21 -18.42 -6.97
CA ILE A 313 -53.61 -18.33 -5.63
C ILE A 313 -53.63 -19.69 -4.92
N GLU A 314 -54.73 -20.42 -4.99
CA GLU A 314 -54.87 -21.75 -4.38
C GLU A 314 -53.86 -22.74 -4.98
N SER A 315 -53.79 -22.81 -6.32
CA SER A 315 -52.87 -23.72 -6.99
C SER A 315 -51.40 -23.30 -6.86
N LEU A 316 -51.09 -22.00 -6.73
CA LEU A 316 -49.73 -21.53 -6.40
C LEU A 316 -49.32 -21.91 -4.97
N LYS A 317 -50.24 -21.83 -3.99
CA LYS A 317 -49.98 -22.30 -2.61
C LYS A 317 -49.80 -23.81 -2.54
N GLU A 318 -50.54 -24.58 -3.35
CA GLU A 318 -50.33 -26.02 -3.46
C GLU A 318 -48.94 -26.33 -4.06
N LEU A 319 -48.52 -25.59 -5.09
CA LEU A 319 -47.18 -25.70 -5.68
C LEU A 319 -46.06 -25.30 -4.72
N GLU A 320 -46.25 -24.26 -3.90
CA GLU A 320 -45.29 -23.80 -2.90
C GLU A 320 -45.02 -24.85 -1.82
N ASN A 321 -46.04 -25.60 -1.42
CA ASN A 321 -45.94 -26.65 -0.41
C ASN A 321 -45.57 -28.03 -0.98
N ALA A 322 -45.51 -28.17 -2.30
CA ALA A 322 -45.21 -29.43 -2.95
C ALA A 322 -43.69 -29.69 -3.03
N ASP A 323 -43.28 -30.91 -2.69
CA ASP A 323 -41.93 -31.39 -2.96
C ASP A 323 -41.80 -31.80 -4.44
N ILE A 324 -41.55 -30.81 -5.28
CA ILE A 324 -41.46 -30.95 -6.75
C ILE A 324 -40.40 -32.00 -7.14
N ALA A 325 -39.31 -32.11 -6.36
CA ALA A 325 -38.22 -33.06 -6.60
C ALA A 325 -38.67 -34.51 -6.44
N ASN A 326 -39.51 -34.83 -5.45
CA ASN A 326 -39.92 -36.19 -5.11
C ASN A 326 -41.34 -36.59 -5.61
N SER A 327 -42.06 -35.67 -6.24
CA SER A 327 -43.42 -35.92 -6.73
C SER A 327 -43.47 -36.83 -7.98
N LYS A 328 -44.60 -37.52 -8.18
CA LYS A 328 -44.81 -38.43 -9.33
C LYS A 328 -44.87 -37.64 -10.64
N SER A 329 -43.79 -37.70 -11.41
CA SER A 329 -43.74 -37.21 -12.79
C SER A 329 -44.69 -38.01 -13.69
N THR A 330 -45.91 -37.52 -13.89
CA THR A 330 -46.85 -38.08 -14.88
C THR A 330 -47.39 -36.96 -15.76
N GLY A 331 -47.33 -37.16 -17.09
CA GLY A 331 -47.78 -36.15 -18.07
C GLY A 331 -49.31 -35.89 -18.07
N GLY A 332 -50.08 -36.65 -17.29
CA GLY A 332 -51.53 -36.52 -17.16
C GLY A 332 -51.95 -36.73 -15.72
N GLY A 333 -51.93 -35.65 -14.92
CA GLY A 333 -52.22 -35.68 -13.48
C GLY A 333 -52.67 -34.30 -12.96
N SER A 334 -52.40 -33.98 -11.71
CA SER A 334 -52.56 -32.64 -11.11
C SER A 334 -51.61 -31.61 -11.74
N VAL A 335 -51.83 -30.30 -11.48
CA VAL A 335 -50.92 -29.23 -11.95
C VAL A 335 -49.49 -29.47 -11.42
N VAL A 336 -49.38 -29.89 -10.15
CA VAL A 336 -48.10 -30.21 -9.51
C VAL A 336 -47.37 -31.30 -10.27
N GLU A 337 -48.02 -32.43 -10.60
CA GLU A 337 -47.38 -33.55 -11.30
C GLU A 337 -46.87 -33.19 -12.70
N ARG A 338 -47.60 -32.32 -13.42
CA ARG A 338 -47.18 -31.85 -14.76
C ARG A 338 -46.01 -30.87 -14.69
N VAL A 339 -46.03 -29.94 -13.74
CA VAL A 339 -44.93 -29.00 -13.50
C VAL A 339 -43.67 -29.74 -13.04
N SER A 340 -43.81 -30.71 -12.14
CA SER A 340 -42.70 -31.52 -11.65
C SER A 340 -42.04 -32.37 -12.71
N ALA A 341 -42.83 -32.96 -13.64
CA ALA A 341 -42.27 -33.70 -14.76
C ALA A 341 -41.39 -32.83 -15.67
N VAL A 342 -41.78 -31.57 -15.89
CA VAL A 342 -40.97 -30.61 -16.66
C VAL A 342 -39.74 -30.18 -15.87
N PHE A 343 -39.88 -29.90 -14.57
CA PHE A 343 -38.78 -29.53 -13.69
C PHE A 343 -37.69 -30.61 -13.65
N GLN A 344 -38.06 -31.87 -13.35
CA GLN A 344 -37.13 -32.99 -13.26
C GLN A 344 -36.40 -33.23 -14.59
N ARG A 345 -37.07 -33.06 -15.72
CA ARG A 345 -36.44 -33.17 -17.05
C ARG A 345 -35.38 -32.09 -17.27
N ARG A 346 -35.69 -30.84 -16.93
CA ARG A 346 -34.76 -29.70 -17.06
C ARG A 346 -33.59 -29.80 -16.08
N GLU A 347 -33.85 -30.28 -14.88
CA GLU A 347 -32.82 -30.56 -13.88
C GLU A 347 -31.86 -31.65 -14.36
N GLN A 348 -32.36 -32.73 -14.97
CA GLN A 348 -31.50 -33.75 -15.58
C GLN A 348 -30.66 -33.20 -16.75
N GLU A 349 -31.25 -32.39 -17.64
CA GLU A 349 -30.50 -31.72 -18.72
C GLU A 349 -29.38 -30.83 -18.15
N PHE A 350 -29.67 -30.08 -17.07
CA PHE A 350 -28.70 -29.26 -16.37
C PHE A 350 -27.56 -30.08 -15.75
N LEU A 351 -27.91 -31.15 -15.02
CA LEU A 351 -26.92 -32.02 -14.39
C LEU A 351 -26.02 -32.67 -15.44
N GLN A 352 -26.56 -33.14 -16.57
CA GLN A 352 -25.76 -33.73 -17.64
C GLN A 352 -24.74 -32.75 -18.25
N LEU A 353 -25.08 -31.46 -18.31
CA LEU A 353 -24.22 -30.42 -18.87
C LEU A 353 -23.10 -29.98 -17.93
N PHE A 354 -23.31 -30.02 -16.62
CA PHE A 354 -22.39 -29.43 -15.64
C PHE A 354 -21.79 -30.43 -14.64
N THR A 355 -22.26 -31.68 -14.62
CA THR A 355 -21.77 -32.72 -13.70
C THR A 355 -21.26 -33.97 -14.44
N VAL A 356 -20.60 -34.86 -13.69
CA VAL A 356 -20.12 -36.14 -14.22
C VAL A 356 -21.25 -37.14 -14.21
N SER A 357 -21.49 -37.81 -15.34
CA SER A 357 -22.53 -38.83 -15.40
C SER A 357 -22.11 -40.09 -14.63
N PRO A 358 -23.06 -40.82 -14.02
CA PRO A 358 -22.76 -42.09 -13.37
C PRO A 358 -22.14 -43.13 -14.32
N GLU A 359 -22.47 -43.05 -15.61
CA GLU A 359 -21.94 -43.92 -16.66
C GLU A 359 -20.45 -43.66 -16.91
N GLU A 360 -20.05 -42.39 -17.06
CA GLU A 360 -18.65 -41.99 -17.21
C GLU A 360 -17.83 -42.32 -15.97
N ALA A 361 -18.38 -42.10 -14.77
CA ALA A 361 -17.71 -42.46 -13.52
C ALA A 361 -17.45 -43.98 -13.43
N ASN A 362 -18.40 -44.80 -13.88
CA ASN A 362 -18.24 -46.25 -13.96
C ASN A 362 -17.22 -46.68 -15.02
N GLU A 363 -17.20 -46.03 -16.20
CA GLU A 363 -16.20 -46.28 -17.25
C GLU A 363 -14.78 -45.99 -16.74
N VAL A 364 -14.58 -44.85 -16.07
CA VAL A 364 -13.30 -44.48 -15.45
C VAL A 364 -12.90 -45.52 -14.40
N LYS A 365 -13.82 -45.93 -13.53
CA LYS A 365 -13.57 -46.95 -12.50
C LYS A 365 -13.14 -48.30 -13.10
N GLN A 366 -13.73 -48.72 -14.23
CA GLN A 366 -13.34 -49.94 -14.93
C GLN A 366 -11.93 -49.84 -15.52
N LEU A 367 -11.59 -48.71 -16.16
CA LEU A 367 -10.27 -48.48 -16.75
C LEU A 367 -9.17 -48.39 -15.66
N VAL A 368 -9.43 -47.63 -14.61
CA VAL A 368 -8.53 -47.48 -13.45
C VAL A 368 -8.35 -48.82 -12.73
N GLY A 369 -9.40 -49.63 -12.65
CA GLY A 369 -9.35 -50.98 -12.07
C GLY A 369 -8.35 -51.92 -12.74
N LYS A 370 -8.08 -51.76 -14.04
CA LYS A 370 -7.06 -52.55 -14.78
C LYS A 370 -5.63 -52.21 -14.36
N CYS A 371 -5.43 -51.05 -13.74
CA CYS A 371 -4.11 -50.48 -13.40
C CYS A 371 -3.78 -50.60 -11.91
N LYS A 372 -4.77 -50.95 -11.07
CA LYS A 372 -4.66 -50.95 -9.62
C LYS A 372 -3.82 -52.15 -9.17
N SER A 373 -2.71 -51.88 -8.49
CA SER A 373 -1.82 -52.89 -7.92
C SER A 373 -1.65 -52.61 -6.42
N GLY A 374 -2.66 -52.98 -5.61
CA GLY A 374 -2.74 -52.56 -4.20
C GLY A 374 -3.20 -51.11 -4.06
N ASP A 375 -2.45 -50.28 -3.32
CA ASP A 375 -2.70 -48.84 -3.13
C ASP A 375 -2.03 -47.94 -4.19
N GLU A 376 -1.26 -48.53 -5.09
CA GLU A 376 -0.58 -47.84 -6.18
C GLU A 376 -1.23 -48.12 -7.55
N TYR A 377 -1.16 -47.10 -8.41
CA TYR A 377 -1.69 -47.14 -9.78
C TYR A 377 -0.53 -47.23 -10.77
N ASP A 378 -0.52 -48.31 -11.55
CA ASP A 378 0.49 -48.55 -12.57
C ASP A 378 -0.14 -48.46 -13.97
N PHE A 379 -0.04 -47.26 -14.57
CA PHE A 379 -0.63 -46.95 -15.87
C PHE A 379 0.11 -47.58 -17.05
N SER A 380 1.30 -48.18 -16.84
CA SER A 380 2.02 -48.90 -17.90
C SER A 380 1.31 -50.19 -18.34
N LYS A 381 0.39 -50.69 -17.52
CA LYS A 381 -0.42 -51.89 -17.77
C LYS A 381 -1.61 -51.65 -18.70
N LEU A 382 -1.93 -50.39 -19.01
CA LEU A 382 -3.00 -50.06 -19.96
C LEU A 382 -2.55 -50.31 -21.39
N SER A 383 -3.49 -50.76 -22.22
CA SER A 383 -3.29 -50.70 -23.67
C SER A 383 -3.24 -49.24 -24.13
N GLU A 384 -2.53 -48.96 -25.22
CA GLU A 384 -2.40 -47.59 -25.77
C GLU A 384 -3.78 -46.94 -26.05
N LYS A 385 -4.76 -47.76 -26.47
CA LYS A 385 -6.15 -47.31 -26.66
C LYS A 385 -6.85 -46.97 -25.36
N ASP A 386 -6.70 -47.80 -24.32
CA ASP A 386 -7.33 -47.57 -23.02
C ASP A 386 -6.72 -46.35 -22.31
N ALA A 387 -5.40 -46.14 -22.45
CA ALA A 387 -4.71 -44.97 -21.92
C ALA A 387 -5.20 -43.67 -22.59
N ALA A 388 -5.27 -43.65 -23.93
CA ALA A 388 -5.79 -42.51 -24.67
C ALA A 388 -7.26 -42.23 -24.34
N ARG A 389 -8.07 -43.27 -24.10
CA ARG A 389 -9.47 -43.13 -23.67
C ARG A 389 -9.57 -42.54 -22.27
N LEU A 390 -8.73 -42.97 -21.33
CA LEU A 390 -8.70 -42.44 -19.96
C LEU A 390 -8.29 -40.96 -19.94
N ASP A 391 -7.28 -40.57 -20.72
CA ASP A 391 -6.87 -39.17 -20.89
C ASP A 391 -7.99 -38.31 -21.49
N ALA A 392 -8.68 -38.81 -22.52
CA ALA A 392 -9.81 -38.12 -23.12
C ALA A 392 -10.99 -37.95 -22.15
N LEU A 393 -11.32 -38.99 -21.36
CA LEU A 393 -12.35 -38.93 -20.33
C LEU A 393 -12.00 -37.91 -19.26
N GLN A 394 -10.75 -37.90 -18.79
CA GLN A 394 -10.27 -36.92 -17.83
C GLN A 394 -10.44 -35.49 -18.36
N LEU A 395 -10.00 -35.21 -19.58
CA LEU A 395 -10.09 -33.87 -20.16
C LEU A 395 -11.53 -33.41 -20.33
N ASN A 396 -12.42 -34.29 -20.79
CA ASN A 396 -13.84 -33.98 -20.93
C ASN A 396 -14.49 -33.69 -19.58
N ILE A 397 -14.19 -34.48 -18.55
CA ILE A 397 -14.71 -34.27 -17.19
C ILE A 397 -14.21 -32.96 -16.60
N LEU A 398 -12.90 -32.70 -16.68
CA LEU A 398 -12.31 -31.47 -16.16
C LEU A 398 -12.82 -30.24 -16.91
N ASP A 399 -12.95 -30.30 -18.23
CA ASP A 399 -13.52 -29.20 -19.02
C ASP A 399 -15.00 -28.96 -18.68
N ARG A 400 -15.80 -30.03 -18.52
CA ARG A 400 -17.21 -29.91 -18.17
C ARG A 400 -17.39 -29.22 -16.82
N VAL A 401 -16.71 -29.72 -15.79
CA VAL A 401 -16.78 -29.22 -14.41
C VAL A 401 -16.11 -27.85 -14.26
N GLY A 402 -15.11 -27.54 -15.09
CA GLY A 402 -14.41 -26.25 -15.10
C GLY A 402 -13.04 -26.24 -14.43
N TYR A 403 -12.47 -27.40 -14.13
CA TYR A 403 -11.13 -27.50 -13.56
C TYR A 403 -10.05 -27.26 -14.63
N ALA A 404 -9.05 -26.46 -14.30
CA ALA A 404 -7.87 -26.26 -15.13
C ALA A 404 -6.76 -27.25 -14.71
N THR A 405 -6.09 -27.86 -15.68
CA THR A 405 -4.94 -28.73 -15.45
C THR A 405 -3.85 -28.42 -16.46
N VAL A 406 -2.59 -28.69 -16.11
CA VAL A 406 -1.44 -28.50 -17.00
C VAL A 406 -1.26 -29.76 -17.83
N LEU A 407 -1.12 -29.59 -19.15
CA LEU A 407 -0.83 -30.68 -20.05
C LEU A 407 0.67 -30.79 -20.29
N GLU A 408 1.16 -32.02 -20.45
CA GLU A 408 2.57 -32.27 -20.75
C GLU A 408 2.98 -31.65 -22.09
N ASP A 409 2.04 -31.50 -23.01
CA ASP A 409 2.25 -30.93 -24.33
C ASP A 409 2.44 -29.40 -24.33
N ASP A 410 2.09 -28.73 -23.22
CA ASP A 410 2.34 -27.29 -23.07
C ASP A 410 3.85 -26.97 -23.03
N VAL A 411 4.69 -27.94 -22.66
CA VAL A 411 6.14 -27.78 -22.56
C VAL A 411 6.84 -28.34 -23.80
N LYS A 412 7.55 -27.49 -24.54
CA LYS A 412 8.23 -27.83 -25.79
C LYS A 412 9.71 -28.19 -25.57
N PRO A 413 10.25 -29.18 -26.30
CA PRO A 413 11.67 -29.51 -26.25
C PRO A 413 12.54 -28.43 -26.93
N LEU A 414 13.83 -28.40 -26.58
CA LEU A 414 14.80 -27.48 -27.17
C LEU A 414 15.38 -28.04 -28.49
N LYS A 415 15.74 -27.14 -29.40
CA LYS A 415 16.42 -27.45 -30.67
C LYS A 415 17.83 -26.83 -30.66
N ALA A 416 18.86 -27.63 -30.95
CA ALA A 416 20.23 -27.14 -31.01
C ALA A 416 20.44 -26.22 -32.23
N ILE A 417 21.19 -25.13 -32.04
CA ILE A 417 21.54 -24.15 -33.08
C ILE A 417 22.97 -24.37 -33.60
N GLY A 418 23.84 -25.00 -32.81
CA GLY A 418 25.22 -25.31 -33.20
C GLY A 418 25.85 -26.44 -32.37
N PRO A 419 27.02 -26.94 -32.78
CA PRO A 419 27.61 -28.19 -32.27
C PRO A 419 27.99 -28.12 -30.79
N SER A 420 28.38 -26.94 -30.28
CA SER A 420 28.79 -26.75 -28.89
C SER A 420 27.65 -26.89 -27.87
N GLY A 421 26.39 -26.77 -28.31
CA GLY A 421 25.21 -26.85 -27.45
C GLY A 421 24.46 -28.19 -27.50
N GLU A 422 24.85 -29.11 -28.38
CA GLU A 422 24.11 -30.36 -28.62
C GLU A 422 24.02 -31.23 -27.37
N ALA A 423 25.14 -31.43 -26.66
CA ALA A 423 25.17 -32.24 -25.43
C ALA A 423 24.27 -31.67 -24.32
N LEU A 424 24.18 -30.34 -24.19
CA LEU A 424 23.31 -29.70 -23.20
C LEU A 424 21.83 -29.84 -23.60
N VAL A 425 21.50 -29.63 -24.88
CA VAL A 425 20.14 -29.77 -25.40
C VAL A 425 19.64 -31.21 -25.27
N GLU A 426 20.49 -32.20 -25.55
CA GLU A 426 20.17 -33.61 -25.37
C GLU A 426 19.89 -33.95 -23.89
N HIS A 427 20.76 -33.49 -22.98
CA HIS A 427 20.55 -33.66 -21.55
C HIS A 427 19.22 -33.05 -21.08
N VAL A 428 18.92 -31.82 -21.49
CA VAL A 428 17.67 -31.12 -21.12
C VAL A 428 16.44 -31.84 -21.68
N ASN A 429 16.48 -32.27 -22.94
CA ASN A 429 15.36 -32.98 -23.56
C ASN A 429 15.10 -34.35 -22.90
N ASN A 430 16.16 -35.06 -22.48
CA ASN A 430 16.03 -36.31 -21.72
C ASN A 430 15.39 -36.08 -20.34
N GLN A 431 15.83 -35.04 -19.62
CA GLN A 431 15.21 -34.63 -18.34
C GLN A 431 13.74 -34.22 -18.52
N LEU A 432 13.42 -33.50 -19.60
CA LEU A 432 12.07 -33.08 -19.92
C LEU A 432 11.15 -34.29 -20.19
N ALA A 433 11.63 -35.30 -20.91
CA ALA A 433 10.85 -36.52 -21.16
C ALA A 433 10.49 -37.25 -19.86
N MET A 434 11.46 -37.41 -18.95
CA MET A 434 11.23 -38.00 -17.63
C MET A 434 10.25 -37.18 -16.78
N ALA A 435 10.34 -35.84 -16.84
CA ALA A 435 9.44 -34.96 -16.12
C ALA A 435 8.00 -35.03 -16.65
N LYS A 436 7.82 -35.09 -17.98
CA LYS A 436 6.49 -35.25 -18.61
C LYS A 436 5.82 -36.53 -18.14
N GLU A 437 6.53 -37.66 -18.18
CA GLU A 437 5.99 -38.95 -17.72
C GLU A 437 5.59 -38.91 -16.24
N LYS A 438 6.43 -38.30 -15.39
CA LYS A 438 6.13 -38.13 -13.96
C LYS A 438 4.89 -37.27 -13.72
N ILE A 439 4.73 -36.17 -14.46
CA ILE A 439 3.56 -35.28 -14.39
C ILE A 439 2.30 -36.05 -14.83
N ARG A 440 2.36 -36.80 -15.93
CA ARG A 440 1.25 -37.64 -16.40
C ARG A 440 0.78 -38.61 -15.34
N ASN A 441 1.72 -39.36 -14.76
CA ASN A 441 1.41 -40.38 -13.77
C ASN A 441 0.82 -39.76 -12.49
N ALA A 442 1.34 -38.61 -12.03
CA ALA A 442 0.78 -37.91 -10.88
C ALA A 442 -0.65 -37.37 -11.14
N ARG A 443 -0.87 -36.81 -12.35
CA ARG A 443 -2.19 -36.32 -12.80
C ARG A 443 -3.22 -37.44 -12.82
N LEU A 444 -2.89 -38.57 -13.46
CA LEU A 444 -3.79 -39.72 -13.57
C LEU A 444 -4.00 -40.43 -12.24
N THR A 445 -2.97 -40.51 -11.38
CA THR A 445 -3.10 -41.08 -10.02
C THR A 445 -4.07 -40.27 -9.17
N SER A 446 -3.98 -38.93 -9.22
CA SER A 446 -4.87 -38.04 -8.47
C SER A 446 -6.31 -38.21 -8.92
N PHE A 447 -6.54 -38.24 -10.23
CA PHE A 447 -7.84 -38.50 -10.83
C PHE A 447 -8.40 -39.89 -10.49
N ALA A 448 -7.56 -40.92 -10.53
CA ALA A 448 -7.93 -42.29 -10.16
C ALA A 448 -8.38 -42.40 -8.71
N ARG A 449 -7.67 -41.74 -7.77
CA ARG A 449 -8.02 -41.74 -6.33
C ARG A 449 -9.36 -41.06 -6.04
N GLU A 450 -9.65 -39.95 -6.70
CA GLU A 450 -10.96 -39.27 -6.59
C GLU A 450 -12.11 -40.12 -7.16
N THR A 451 -11.81 -41.07 -8.04
CA THR A 451 -12.83 -41.98 -8.61
C THR A 451 -12.97 -43.29 -7.82
N SER A 452 -11.93 -43.72 -7.08
CA SER A 452 -11.91 -45.01 -6.37
C SER A 452 -12.32 -44.96 -4.90
N ASP A 453 -11.85 -43.95 -4.14
CA ASP A 453 -11.90 -43.96 -2.66
C ASP A 453 -12.46 -42.68 -2.03
N GLY A 454 -12.89 -41.66 -2.79
CA GLY A 454 -13.57 -40.50 -2.21
C GLY A 454 -14.01 -39.42 -3.20
N LEU A 455 -15.13 -38.78 -2.87
CA LEU A 455 -15.78 -37.60 -3.48
C LEU A 455 -16.77 -37.79 -4.63
N LEU A 456 -16.57 -38.69 -5.61
CA LEU A 456 -17.53 -38.82 -6.74
C LEU A 456 -18.95 -39.33 -6.38
N PRO A 457 -19.14 -40.22 -5.38
CA PRO A 457 -20.48 -40.54 -4.88
C PRO A 457 -21.12 -39.38 -4.09
N HIS A 458 -20.33 -38.43 -3.59
CA HIS A 458 -20.78 -37.27 -2.81
C HIS A 458 -21.05 -36.03 -3.66
N LEU A 459 -20.48 -35.94 -4.87
CA LEU A 459 -20.77 -34.87 -5.84
C LEU A 459 -22.13 -35.05 -6.55
N ALA A 460 -22.77 -36.20 -6.40
CA ALA A 460 -24.12 -36.49 -6.88
C ALA A 460 -25.22 -36.04 -5.91
N ASP A 461 -24.87 -35.47 -4.75
CA ASP A 461 -25.82 -35.06 -3.72
C ASP A 461 -26.19 -33.58 -3.90
N SER A 462 -27.47 -33.29 -4.12
CA SER A 462 -28.04 -31.96 -4.42
C SER A 462 -27.93 -30.93 -3.28
N HIS A 463 -27.18 -31.24 -2.22
CA HIS A 463 -27.02 -30.42 -1.02
C HIS A 463 -25.91 -29.38 -1.07
N PHE A 464 -25.16 -29.29 -2.17
CA PHE A 464 -23.98 -28.40 -2.31
C PHE A 464 -24.32 -26.90 -2.22
N TRP A 465 -25.53 -26.47 -2.58
CA TRP A 465 -25.92 -25.05 -2.65
C TRP A 465 -26.32 -24.39 -1.31
N LYS A 466 -26.27 -25.11 -0.18
CA LYS A 466 -26.46 -24.49 1.15
C LYS A 466 -25.11 -24.10 1.77
N ARG A 467 -24.49 -22.98 1.39
CA ARG A 467 -23.25 -22.54 2.06
C ARG A 467 -23.13 -21.03 2.31
N LEU A 468 -24.06 -20.49 3.10
CA LEU A 468 -23.65 -19.71 4.27
C LEU A 468 -24.00 -20.58 5.48
N SER A 469 -23.02 -21.15 6.16
CA SER A 469 -23.35 -21.86 7.40
C SER A 469 -23.92 -20.82 8.38
N PHE A 470 -24.90 -21.20 9.20
CA PHE A 470 -25.47 -20.30 10.21
C PHE A 470 -24.36 -19.69 11.09
N THR A 471 -23.27 -20.42 11.33
CA THR A 471 -22.06 -19.95 12.01
C THR A 471 -21.35 -18.82 11.26
N GLN A 472 -21.19 -18.88 9.94
CA GLN A 472 -20.61 -17.77 9.14
C GLN A 472 -21.47 -16.51 9.19
N PHE A 473 -22.80 -16.65 9.16
CA PHE A 473 -23.70 -15.52 9.36
C PHE A 473 -23.47 -14.85 10.73
N VAL A 474 -23.39 -15.63 11.81
CA VAL A 474 -23.14 -15.13 13.16
C VAL A 474 -21.81 -14.38 13.23
N ILE A 475 -20.74 -14.92 12.62
CA ILE A 475 -19.41 -14.30 12.59
C ILE A 475 -19.43 -12.91 11.94
N TYR A 476 -20.03 -12.78 10.75
CA TYR A 476 -20.12 -11.48 10.07
C TYR A 476 -21.03 -10.50 10.80
N LEU A 477 -22.10 -11.00 11.43
CA LEU A 477 -23.00 -10.20 12.24
C LEU A 477 -22.27 -9.60 13.46
N VAL A 478 -21.35 -10.33 14.08
CA VAL A 478 -20.50 -9.80 15.17
C VAL A 478 -19.65 -8.63 14.67
N GLY A 479 -18.97 -8.79 13.52
CA GLY A 479 -18.17 -7.70 12.93
C GLY A 479 -19.03 -6.47 12.61
N PHE A 480 -20.20 -6.69 11.99
CA PHE A 480 -21.16 -5.63 11.70
C PHE A 480 -21.65 -4.90 12.97
N SER A 481 -21.97 -5.65 14.03
CA SER A 481 -22.38 -5.10 15.33
C SER A 481 -21.27 -4.26 15.97
N GLU A 482 -20.01 -4.70 15.92
CA GLU A 482 -18.86 -3.90 16.38
C GLU A 482 -18.74 -2.58 15.61
N GLY A 483 -19.07 -2.59 14.31
CA GLY A 483 -19.21 -1.36 13.53
C GLY A 483 -20.32 -0.46 14.08
N LEU A 484 -21.51 -1.01 14.32
CA LEU A 484 -22.68 -0.25 14.80
C LEU A 484 -22.48 0.38 16.19
N THR A 485 -21.66 -0.20 17.07
CA THR A 485 -21.39 0.39 18.40
C THR A 485 -20.66 1.72 18.34
N HIS A 486 -20.06 2.09 17.19
CA HIS A 486 -19.51 3.43 16.95
C HIS A 486 -20.59 4.53 16.99
N LEU A 487 -21.88 4.18 16.97
CA LEU A 487 -22.99 5.09 17.21
C LEU A 487 -22.81 5.88 18.53
N ALA A 488 -22.32 5.24 19.58
CA ALA A 488 -22.09 5.86 20.88
C ALA A 488 -20.81 6.70 20.96
N ALA A 489 -19.89 6.59 19.99
CA ALA A 489 -18.56 7.18 20.10
C ALA A 489 -18.58 8.70 20.24
N LEU A 490 -19.43 9.42 19.50
CA LEU A 490 -19.58 10.87 19.69
C LEU A 490 -20.26 11.19 21.03
N ALA A 491 -21.29 10.44 21.40
CA ALA A 491 -22.00 10.66 22.66
C ALA A 491 -21.07 10.48 23.88
N ILE A 492 -20.13 9.52 23.86
CA ILE A 492 -19.11 9.35 24.90
C ILE A 492 -18.22 10.60 24.97
N TYR A 493 -17.69 11.08 23.85
CA TYR A 493 -16.84 12.28 23.82
C TYR A 493 -17.57 13.52 24.36
N TYR A 494 -18.82 13.75 23.94
CA TYR A 494 -19.63 14.86 24.44
C TYR A 494 -20.05 14.67 25.90
N MET A 495 -20.22 13.44 26.40
CA MET A 495 -20.48 13.17 27.82
C MET A 495 -19.25 13.51 28.67
N LEU A 496 -18.06 13.05 28.28
CA LEU A 496 -16.81 13.35 28.98
C LEU A 496 -16.51 14.85 29.00
N LYS A 497 -16.81 15.54 27.89
CA LYS A 497 -16.61 16.97 27.74
C LYS A 497 -17.66 17.82 28.46
N ASP A 498 -18.95 17.62 28.16
CA ASP A 498 -20.02 18.54 28.58
C ASP A 498 -20.63 18.15 29.93
N ASP A 499 -20.76 16.85 30.22
CA ASP A 499 -21.41 16.37 31.44
C ASP A 499 -20.40 16.21 32.59
N LEU A 500 -19.20 15.72 32.29
CA LEU A 500 -18.11 15.57 33.27
C LEU A 500 -17.16 16.77 33.33
N GLY A 501 -17.19 17.66 32.33
CA GLY A 501 -16.37 18.87 32.31
C GLY A 501 -14.86 18.62 32.15
N LEU A 502 -14.46 17.45 31.66
CA LEU A 502 -13.04 17.09 31.54
C LEU A 502 -12.33 17.96 30.52
N SER A 503 -11.06 18.26 30.79
CA SER A 503 -10.14 18.90 29.85
C SER A 503 -9.67 17.90 28.78
N PRO A 504 -9.12 18.39 27.65
CA PRO A 504 -8.63 17.50 26.59
C PRO A 504 -7.59 16.49 27.09
N ALA A 505 -6.65 16.92 27.94
CA ALA A 505 -5.64 16.04 28.53
C ALA A 505 -6.24 14.95 29.42
N GLU A 506 -7.28 15.28 30.20
CA GLU A 506 -7.98 14.31 31.05
C GLU A 506 -8.79 13.32 30.22
N VAL A 507 -9.40 13.75 29.12
CA VAL A 507 -10.09 12.85 28.17
C VAL A 507 -9.10 11.88 27.55
N SER A 508 -7.96 12.35 27.04
CA SER A 508 -6.91 11.49 26.48
C SER A 508 -6.42 10.47 27.52
N ALA A 509 -6.19 10.91 28.76
CA ALA A 509 -5.74 10.04 29.86
C ALA A 509 -6.81 8.99 30.24
N LEU A 510 -8.09 9.38 30.29
CA LEU A 510 -9.19 8.47 30.62
C LEU A 510 -9.32 7.35 29.58
N PHE A 511 -9.11 7.65 28.29
CA PHE A 511 -9.18 6.67 27.21
C PHE A 511 -8.02 5.67 27.14
N ILE A 512 -6.97 5.82 27.97
CA ILE A 512 -5.89 4.84 28.07
C ILE A 512 -6.43 3.50 28.64
N ALA A 513 -7.27 3.56 29.68
CA ALA A 513 -7.80 2.37 30.31
C ALA A 513 -8.70 1.55 29.36
N PRO A 514 -9.68 2.14 28.65
CA PRO A 514 -10.41 1.44 27.58
C PRO A 514 -9.53 1.02 26.40
N ALA A 515 -8.35 1.59 26.15
CA ALA A 515 -7.48 1.13 25.07
C ALA A 515 -6.75 -0.19 25.43
N LEU A 516 -6.47 -0.42 26.72
CA LEU A 516 -5.66 -1.53 27.19
C LEU A 516 -6.15 -2.93 26.77
N PRO A 517 -7.45 -3.27 26.82
CA PRO A 517 -7.91 -4.61 26.40
C PRO A 517 -7.57 -4.95 24.95
N TRP A 518 -7.50 -3.96 24.06
CA TRP A 518 -7.20 -4.16 22.64
C TRP A 518 -5.75 -4.60 22.38
N VAL A 519 -4.85 -4.40 23.35
CA VAL A 519 -3.47 -4.92 23.34
C VAL A 519 -3.45 -6.41 23.65
N PHE A 520 -4.34 -6.89 24.52
CA PHE A 520 -4.35 -8.28 24.98
C PHE A 520 -5.27 -9.20 24.17
N LYS A 521 -5.74 -8.77 22.99
CA LYS A 521 -6.52 -9.59 22.06
C LYS A 521 -5.98 -11.02 21.86
N PRO A 522 -4.67 -11.24 21.63
CA PRO A 522 -4.13 -12.60 21.48
C PRO A 522 -4.37 -13.50 22.70
N ILE A 523 -4.40 -12.92 23.91
CA ILE A 523 -4.67 -13.64 25.15
C ILE A 523 -6.15 -14.05 25.21
N PHE A 524 -7.08 -13.19 24.77
CA PHE A 524 -8.50 -13.49 24.77
C PHE A 524 -8.84 -14.65 23.81
N ALA A 525 -8.28 -14.62 22.60
CA ALA A 525 -8.37 -15.74 21.65
C ALA A 525 -7.83 -17.04 22.27
N PHE A 526 -6.67 -16.96 22.94
CA PHE A 526 -6.07 -18.11 23.62
C PHE A 526 -6.95 -18.67 24.76
N ILE A 527 -7.58 -17.80 25.56
CA ILE A 527 -8.45 -18.21 26.66
C ILE A 527 -9.67 -18.96 26.12
N SER A 528 -10.33 -18.43 25.07
CA SER A 528 -11.50 -19.08 24.49
C SER A 528 -11.20 -20.45 23.87
N ASP A 529 -9.97 -20.64 23.40
CA ASP A 529 -9.55 -21.90 22.78
C ASP A 529 -9.11 -22.95 23.81
N SER A 530 -8.57 -22.51 24.94
CA SER A 530 -7.96 -23.38 25.96
C SER A 530 -8.97 -23.92 26.98
N TYR A 531 -10.08 -23.21 27.22
CA TYR A 531 -11.00 -23.51 28.31
C TYR A 531 -12.46 -23.63 27.81
N PRO A 532 -12.92 -24.80 27.35
CA PRO A 532 -14.32 -24.97 26.99
C PRO A 532 -15.23 -24.84 28.23
N LEU A 533 -16.29 -24.04 28.13
CA LEU A 533 -17.30 -23.86 29.18
C LEU A 533 -18.56 -24.63 28.80
N TYR A 534 -19.10 -25.44 29.72
CA TYR A 534 -20.32 -26.21 29.49
C TYR A 534 -20.31 -27.09 28.23
N GLY A 535 -19.13 -27.63 27.85
CA GLY A 535 -18.97 -28.46 26.67
C GLY A 535 -18.95 -27.71 25.33
N SER A 536 -19.15 -26.39 25.33
CA SER A 536 -19.00 -25.49 24.18
C SER A 536 -17.72 -24.66 24.33
N ARG A 537 -17.05 -24.36 23.23
CA ARG A 537 -15.74 -23.68 23.26
C ARG A 537 -15.86 -22.18 23.24
N ARG A 538 -16.65 -21.65 22.30
CA ARG A 538 -16.64 -20.22 21.93
C ARG A 538 -17.99 -19.56 22.14
N LYS A 539 -19.07 -20.31 21.94
CA LYS A 539 -20.44 -19.88 22.21
C LYS A 539 -20.65 -19.23 23.59
N PRO A 540 -20.22 -19.84 24.73
CA PRO A 540 -20.47 -19.28 26.05
C PRO A 540 -19.74 -17.95 26.27
N TYR A 541 -18.51 -17.81 25.75
CA TYR A 541 -17.75 -16.56 25.83
C TYR A 541 -18.41 -15.44 25.04
N MET A 542 -18.80 -15.72 23.79
CA MET A 542 -19.48 -14.73 22.95
C MET A 542 -20.78 -14.24 23.59
N ILE A 543 -21.59 -15.15 24.16
CA ILE A 543 -22.82 -14.77 24.87
C ILE A 543 -22.50 -13.92 26.11
N ALA A 544 -21.59 -14.38 26.95
CA ALA A 544 -21.26 -13.70 28.21
C ALA A 544 -20.71 -12.29 27.99
N PHE A 545 -19.74 -12.13 27.09
CA PHE A 545 -19.13 -10.83 26.81
C PHE A 545 -20.08 -9.91 26.02
N SER A 546 -20.92 -10.42 25.13
CA SER A 546 -21.94 -9.58 24.46
C SER A 546 -22.99 -9.06 25.47
N LEU A 547 -23.38 -9.86 26.46
CA LEU A 547 -24.26 -9.41 27.55
C LEU A 547 -23.57 -8.35 28.42
N LEU A 548 -22.28 -8.54 28.75
CA LEU A 548 -21.47 -7.59 29.50
C LEU A 548 -21.28 -6.27 28.76
N GLU A 549 -21.09 -6.30 27.44
CA GLU A 549 -21.00 -5.11 26.59
C GLU A 549 -22.34 -4.33 26.60
N GLY A 550 -23.45 -5.03 26.40
CA GLY A 550 -24.80 -4.45 26.49
C GLY A 550 -25.05 -3.83 27.87
N LEU A 551 -24.66 -4.52 28.95
CA LEU A 551 -24.74 -3.99 30.31
C LEU A 551 -23.90 -2.73 30.49
N GLY A 552 -22.68 -2.68 29.93
CA GLY A 552 -21.83 -1.49 29.99
C GLY A 552 -22.48 -0.26 29.33
N PHE A 553 -23.14 -0.44 28.18
CA PHE A 553 -23.91 0.64 27.54
C PHE A 553 -25.18 1.02 28.34
N ILE A 554 -25.88 0.05 28.93
CA ILE A 554 -27.03 0.31 29.81
C ILE A 554 -26.59 1.10 31.05
N MET A 555 -25.40 0.79 31.61
CA MET A 555 -24.86 1.52 32.75
C MET A 555 -24.58 2.98 32.40
N LEU A 556 -24.00 3.27 31.22
CA LEU A 556 -23.83 4.65 30.73
C LEU A 556 -25.17 5.35 30.47
N GLY A 557 -26.19 4.61 30.05
CA GLY A 557 -27.51 5.17 29.73
C GLY A 557 -28.40 5.46 30.94
N THR A 558 -28.22 4.76 32.07
CA THR A 558 -29.15 4.80 33.21
C THR A 558 -28.58 5.47 34.46
N PHE A 559 -27.30 5.29 34.77
CA PHE A 559 -26.70 5.86 35.98
C PHE A 559 -26.18 7.28 35.75
N PRO A 560 -26.27 8.17 36.75
CA PRO A 560 -25.61 9.47 36.70
C PRO A 560 -24.10 9.23 36.54
N THR A 561 -23.55 9.71 35.43
CA THR A 561 -22.17 9.45 35.06
C THR A 561 -21.26 10.35 35.88
N HIS A 562 -20.59 9.79 36.88
CA HIS A 562 -19.36 10.33 37.45
C HIS A 562 -18.15 9.76 36.68
N VAL A 563 -16.97 10.36 36.86
CA VAL A 563 -15.73 9.92 36.17
C VAL A 563 -15.44 8.44 36.40
N LEU A 564 -15.57 7.96 37.65
CA LEU A 564 -15.32 6.55 37.98
C LEU A 564 -16.33 5.60 37.32
N THR A 565 -17.62 5.94 37.33
CA THR A 565 -18.66 5.12 36.68
C THR A 565 -18.50 5.11 35.16
N ALA A 566 -18.11 6.24 34.56
CA ALA A 566 -17.79 6.31 33.14
C ALA A 566 -16.58 5.44 32.79
N LEU A 567 -15.51 5.52 33.58
CA LEU A 567 -14.31 4.71 33.42
C LEU A 567 -14.62 3.20 33.50
N ILE A 568 -15.34 2.77 34.54
CA ILE A 568 -15.73 1.37 34.72
C ILE A 568 -16.61 0.90 33.55
N SER A 569 -17.60 1.69 33.15
CA SER A 569 -18.50 1.30 32.06
C SER A 569 -17.76 1.22 30.72
N LEU A 570 -16.90 2.20 30.41
CA LEU A 570 -16.09 2.22 29.19
C LEU A 570 -15.05 1.09 29.16
N PHE A 571 -14.44 0.77 30.31
CA PHE A 571 -13.55 -0.38 30.42
C PHE A 571 -14.31 -1.69 30.19
N THR A 572 -15.49 -1.85 30.80
CA THR A 572 -16.37 -3.02 30.61
C THR A 572 -16.83 -3.19 29.17
N ILE A 573 -17.25 -2.10 28.49
CA ILE A 573 -17.57 -2.12 27.06
C ILE A 573 -16.35 -2.58 26.26
N SER A 574 -15.20 -1.97 26.53
CA SER A 574 -14.00 -2.22 25.75
C SER A 574 -13.42 -3.63 25.91
N ILE A 575 -13.35 -4.14 27.14
CA ILE A 575 -12.88 -5.52 27.38
C ILE A 575 -13.81 -6.54 26.73
N SER A 576 -15.11 -6.27 26.75
CA SER A 576 -16.12 -7.15 26.15
C SER A 576 -16.03 -7.14 24.63
N ALA A 577 -15.97 -5.96 24.02
CA ALA A 577 -15.81 -5.79 22.58
C ALA A 577 -14.50 -6.42 22.08
N ALA A 578 -13.38 -6.22 22.80
CA ALA A 578 -12.09 -6.82 22.46
C ALA A 578 -12.12 -8.35 22.54
N PHE A 579 -12.83 -8.92 23.53
CA PHE A 579 -12.99 -10.37 23.67
C PHE A 579 -13.87 -10.96 22.56
N CYS A 580 -15.05 -10.38 22.32
CA CYS A 580 -15.96 -10.81 21.25
C CYS A 580 -15.29 -10.73 19.87
N SER A 581 -14.55 -9.64 19.61
CA SER A 581 -13.77 -9.48 18.38
C SER A 581 -12.69 -10.57 18.25
N ALA A 582 -11.95 -10.89 19.31
CA ALA A 582 -10.93 -11.94 19.28
C ALA A 582 -11.54 -13.34 19.02
N VAL A 583 -12.68 -13.65 19.62
CA VAL A 583 -13.38 -14.94 19.39
C VAL A 583 -13.95 -15.02 17.98
N ALA A 584 -14.54 -13.93 17.47
CA ALA A 584 -15.05 -13.87 16.10
C ALA A 584 -13.93 -14.03 15.06
N GLU A 585 -12.81 -13.33 15.22
CA GLU A 585 -11.63 -13.47 14.35
C GLU A 585 -11.10 -14.91 14.37
N ALA A 586 -11.05 -15.57 15.53
CA ALA A 586 -10.66 -16.96 15.64
C ALA A 586 -11.66 -17.93 14.98
N LEU A 587 -12.97 -17.64 15.03
CA LEU A 587 -14.01 -18.41 14.34
C LEU A 587 -13.92 -18.26 12.83
N VAL A 588 -13.61 -17.07 12.31
CA VAL A 588 -13.36 -16.84 10.89
C VAL A 588 -12.28 -17.79 10.39
N VAL A 589 -11.14 -17.86 11.10
CA VAL A 589 -10.01 -18.71 10.72
C VAL A 589 -10.38 -20.20 10.80
N GLU A 590 -11.07 -20.64 11.85
CA GLU A 590 -11.45 -22.05 11.98
C GLU A 590 -12.42 -22.53 10.91
N THR A 591 -13.39 -21.69 10.50
CA THR A 591 -14.29 -22.05 9.39
C THR A 591 -13.57 -22.20 8.04
N THR A 592 -12.28 -21.84 7.99
CA THR A 592 -11.39 -21.97 6.83
C THR A 592 -10.30 -23.02 7.00
N ALA A 593 -10.20 -23.68 8.16
CA ALA A 593 -9.23 -24.75 8.40
C ALA A 593 -9.48 -25.93 7.43
N GLY A 594 -8.49 -26.25 6.59
CA GLY A 594 -8.58 -27.26 5.54
C GLY A 594 -9.00 -26.75 4.15
N ARG A 595 -9.17 -25.43 3.97
CA ARG A 595 -9.39 -24.78 2.66
C ARG A 595 -8.10 -24.11 2.15
N SER A 596 -8.05 -23.75 0.86
CA SER A 596 -6.87 -23.09 0.27
C SER A 596 -6.55 -21.76 0.97
N MET A 597 -5.27 -21.37 0.98
CA MET A 597 -4.78 -20.14 1.63
C MET A 597 -5.50 -18.87 1.14
N ASP A 598 -5.93 -18.84 -0.13
CA ASP A 598 -6.69 -17.71 -0.69
C ASP A 598 -8.07 -17.55 -0.02
N GLN A 599 -8.73 -18.65 0.37
CA GLN A 599 -10.07 -18.62 0.98
C GLN A 599 -10.04 -18.15 2.44
N SER A 600 -8.98 -18.47 3.17
CA SER A 600 -8.79 -18.01 4.57
C SER A 600 -8.61 -16.50 4.65
N ALA A 601 -7.83 -15.93 3.72
CA ALA A 601 -7.63 -14.48 3.63
C ALA A 601 -8.92 -13.73 3.22
N GLU A 602 -9.72 -14.32 2.33
CA GLU A 602 -11.00 -13.76 1.87
C GLU A 602 -12.01 -13.64 3.03
N ASN A 603 -12.18 -14.69 3.85
CA ASN A 603 -13.14 -14.66 4.96
C ASN A 603 -12.77 -13.64 6.05
N VAL A 604 -11.47 -13.47 6.34
CA VAL A 604 -10.99 -12.43 7.27
C VAL A 604 -11.26 -11.03 6.70
N SER A 605 -11.03 -10.85 5.40
CA SER A 605 -11.36 -9.61 4.69
C SER A 605 -12.86 -9.29 4.74
N ASP A 606 -13.73 -10.29 4.60
CA ASP A 606 -15.19 -10.13 4.67
C ASP A 606 -15.65 -9.70 6.06
N PHE A 607 -15.09 -10.29 7.12
CA PHE A 607 -15.36 -9.89 8.50
C PHE A 607 -14.99 -8.42 8.76
N ILE A 608 -13.80 -8.00 8.31
CA ILE A 608 -13.35 -6.61 8.43
C ILE A 608 -14.26 -5.67 7.61
N THR A 609 -14.70 -6.11 6.44
CA THR A 609 -15.61 -5.35 5.57
C THR A 609 -16.97 -5.16 6.25
N ALA A 610 -17.53 -6.20 6.87
CA ALA A 610 -18.79 -6.10 7.62
C ALA A 610 -18.69 -5.05 8.75
N LYS A 611 -17.58 -5.03 9.48
CA LYS A 611 -17.30 -4.02 10.51
C LYS A 611 -17.23 -2.59 9.94
N ALA A 612 -16.52 -2.41 8.82
CA ALA A 612 -16.39 -1.10 8.18
C ALA A 612 -17.75 -0.55 7.72
N VAL A 613 -18.60 -1.42 7.13
CA VAL A 613 -19.96 -1.05 6.70
C VAL A 613 -20.82 -0.63 7.90
N GLY A 614 -20.80 -1.38 9.00
CA GLY A 614 -21.52 -1.02 10.22
C GLY A 614 -21.10 0.36 10.75
N SER A 615 -19.79 0.63 10.82
CA SER A 615 -19.24 1.92 11.28
C SER A 615 -19.63 3.09 10.37
N LEU A 616 -19.59 2.90 9.05
CA LEU A 616 -19.98 3.93 8.08
C LEU A 616 -21.45 4.32 8.19
N ILE A 617 -22.35 3.36 8.38
CA ILE A 617 -23.79 3.61 8.55
C ILE A 617 -24.04 4.52 9.76
N VAL A 618 -23.36 4.25 10.87
CA VAL A 618 -23.57 4.99 12.12
C VAL A 618 -22.73 6.27 12.24
N ALA A 619 -21.71 6.47 11.39
CA ALA A 619 -20.82 7.62 11.48
C ALA A 619 -21.57 8.96 11.36
N TYR A 620 -22.41 9.12 10.33
CA TYR A 620 -23.27 10.31 10.21
C TYR A 620 -24.43 10.30 11.22
N LEU A 621 -25.08 9.14 11.37
CA LEU A 621 -26.24 8.98 12.23
C LEU A 621 -25.94 9.34 13.70
N SER A 622 -24.73 9.04 14.17
CA SER A 622 -24.28 9.35 15.53
C SER A 622 -24.33 10.85 15.84
N GLY A 623 -23.84 11.69 14.92
CA GLY A 623 -23.86 13.14 15.08
C GLY A 623 -25.27 13.71 14.96
N TYR A 624 -26.05 13.19 14.01
CA TYR A 624 -27.44 13.61 13.82
C TYR A 624 -28.33 13.28 15.03
N LEU A 625 -28.24 12.05 15.55
CA LEU A 625 -29.00 11.65 16.75
C LEU A 625 -28.54 12.43 17.98
N LEU A 626 -27.24 12.66 18.15
CA LEU A 626 -26.72 13.43 19.28
C LEU A 626 -27.24 14.88 19.33
N GLU A 627 -27.65 15.45 18.20
CA GLU A 627 -28.27 16.78 18.14
C GLU A 627 -29.78 16.75 18.44
N LYS A 628 -30.44 15.59 18.31
CA LYS A 628 -31.91 15.45 18.42
C LYS A 628 -32.36 14.69 19.66
N THR A 629 -31.51 13.85 20.23
CA THR A 629 -31.82 12.97 21.35
C THR A 629 -30.78 13.12 22.45
N SER A 630 -31.10 12.62 23.65
CA SER A 630 -30.14 12.64 24.76
C SER A 630 -29.04 11.59 24.57
N LYS A 631 -27.87 11.85 25.14
CA LYS A 631 -26.72 10.93 25.12
C LYS A 631 -27.09 9.56 25.72
N GLN A 632 -27.90 9.59 26.78
CA GLN A 632 -28.42 8.42 27.47
C GLN A 632 -29.25 7.52 26.54
N SER A 633 -30.15 8.11 25.75
CA SER A 633 -30.95 7.36 24.77
C SER A 633 -30.08 6.73 23.68
N ILE A 634 -28.98 7.38 23.29
CA ILE A 634 -28.03 6.84 22.32
C ILE A 634 -27.28 5.64 22.91
N PHE A 635 -26.85 5.71 24.17
CA PHE A 635 -26.22 4.57 24.84
C PHE A 635 -27.19 3.39 24.96
N LEU A 636 -28.44 3.63 25.35
CA LEU A 636 -29.48 2.61 25.42
C LEU A 636 -29.78 1.99 24.05
N ALA A 637 -29.91 2.81 23.00
CA ALA A 637 -30.10 2.31 21.63
C ALA A 637 -28.89 1.47 21.19
N THR A 638 -27.67 1.88 21.55
CA THR A 638 -26.44 1.16 21.21
C THR A 638 -26.37 -0.21 21.90
N SER A 639 -26.92 -0.32 23.12
CA SER A 639 -26.95 -1.61 23.85
C SER A 639 -27.75 -2.72 23.16
N ILE A 640 -28.65 -2.37 22.23
CA ILE A 640 -29.46 -3.33 21.47
C ILE A 640 -28.57 -4.21 20.60
N PHE A 641 -27.49 -3.67 20.01
CA PHE A 641 -26.63 -4.42 19.09
C PHE A 641 -25.90 -5.59 19.76
N PRO A 642 -25.13 -5.41 20.85
CA PRO A 642 -24.49 -6.53 21.54
C PRO A 642 -25.51 -7.49 22.18
N LEU A 643 -26.66 -7.01 22.67
CA LEU A 643 -27.72 -7.90 23.17
C LEU A 643 -28.32 -8.77 22.06
N PHE A 644 -28.45 -8.23 20.85
CA PHE A 644 -28.88 -8.99 19.68
C PHE A 644 -27.85 -10.06 19.28
N ILE A 645 -26.55 -9.76 19.38
CA ILE A 645 -25.49 -10.76 19.19
C ILE A 645 -25.61 -11.89 20.22
N ALA A 646 -25.81 -11.57 21.50
CA ALA A 646 -26.02 -12.59 22.53
C ALA A 646 -27.20 -13.50 22.19
N PHE A 647 -28.31 -12.93 21.72
CA PHE A 647 -29.51 -13.67 21.30
C PHE A 647 -29.25 -14.57 20.09
N ILE A 648 -28.63 -14.05 19.03
CA ILE A 648 -28.37 -14.82 17.81
C ILE A 648 -27.32 -15.93 18.06
N THR A 649 -26.30 -15.64 18.86
CA THR A 649 -25.26 -16.61 19.24
C THR A 649 -25.85 -17.77 20.06
N PHE A 650 -26.97 -17.57 20.76
CA PHE A 650 -27.67 -18.66 21.44
C PHE A 650 -28.11 -19.78 20.49
N PHE A 651 -28.47 -19.46 19.24
CA PHE A 651 -28.86 -20.42 18.23
C PHE A 651 -27.67 -21.03 17.47
N MET A 652 -26.46 -20.52 17.70
CA MET A 652 -25.26 -21.04 17.08
C MET A 652 -24.97 -22.45 17.59
N THR A 653 -24.71 -23.38 16.68
CA THR A 653 -24.17 -24.70 17.00
C THR A 653 -22.65 -24.59 17.09
N ASP A 654 -22.10 -24.89 18.27
CA ASP A 654 -20.67 -24.93 18.52
C ASP A 654 -20.21 -26.39 18.32
N GLU A 655 -19.35 -26.65 17.33
CA GLU A 655 -18.77 -27.98 17.13
C GLU A 655 -17.73 -28.22 18.23
N GLY A 656 -18.20 -28.76 19.36
CA GLY A 656 -17.35 -29.11 20.48
C GLY A 656 -16.39 -30.24 20.11
N GLY A 657 -15.09 -29.95 20.02
CA GLY A 657 -14.06 -30.97 19.94
C GLY A 657 -12.70 -30.39 20.28
N ALA A 658 -11.95 -31.02 21.21
CA ALA A 658 -10.58 -30.63 21.62
C ALA A 658 -9.71 -30.19 20.41
N PRO A 659 -8.78 -29.22 20.55
CA PRO A 659 -8.07 -28.72 19.38
C PRO A 659 -7.31 -29.88 18.73
N SER A 660 -7.28 -29.93 17.40
CA SER A 660 -6.50 -30.94 16.66
C SER A 660 -4.98 -30.80 16.89
N TYR A 661 -4.53 -29.77 17.62
CA TYR A 661 -3.15 -29.49 17.95
C TYR A 661 -2.93 -29.31 19.46
N ASP A 662 -1.80 -29.80 19.98
CA ASP A 662 -1.35 -29.52 21.34
C ASP A 662 -1.07 -28.01 21.50
N ILE A 663 -1.66 -27.38 22.53
CA ILE A 663 -1.59 -25.95 22.84
C ILE A 663 -0.14 -25.47 22.95
N LYS A 664 0.74 -26.31 23.49
CA LYS A 664 2.18 -26.01 23.59
C LYS A 664 2.82 -25.86 22.21
N THR A 665 2.33 -26.61 21.22
CA THR A 665 2.83 -26.60 19.85
C THR A 665 2.34 -25.36 19.11
N GLN A 666 1.08 -24.95 19.25
CA GLN A 666 0.58 -23.68 18.67
C GLN A 666 1.31 -22.46 19.26
N LEU A 667 1.47 -22.40 20.58
CA LEU A 667 2.21 -21.31 21.22
C LEU A 667 3.68 -21.30 20.81
N ARG A 668 4.29 -22.48 20.67
CA ARG A 668 5.67 -22.60 20.16
C ARG A 668 5.78 -22.09 18.72
N MET A 669 4.89 -22.49 17.82
CA MET A 669 4.88 -22.04 16.43
C MET A 669 4.67 -20.53 16.31
N LEU A 670 3.76 -19.94 17.09
CA LEU A 670 3.57 -18.50 17.13
C LEU A 670 4.82 -17.77 17.65
N MET A 671 5.43 -18.27 18.72
CA MET A 671 6.65 -17.67 19.28
C MET A 671 7.87 -17.84 18.37
N GLU A 672 7.97 -18.96 17.64
CA GLU A 672 9.00 -19.17 16.61
C GLU A 672 8.79 -18.25 15.41
N PHE A 673 7.54 -18.06 14.98
CA PHE A 673 7.18 -17.09 13.95
C PHE A 673 7.59 -15.68 14.39
N LEU A 674 7.20 -15.24 15.58
CA LEU A 674 7.56 -13.92 16.13
C LEU A 674 9.08 -13.70 16.28
N LYS A 675 9.89 -14.76 16.38
CA LYS A 675 11.35 -14.63 16.41
C LYS A 675 11.98 -14.39 15.04
N GLN A 676 11.22 -14.54 13.95
CA GLN A 676 11.72 -14.26 12.61
C GLN A 676 12.03 -12.77 12.46
N SER A 677 13.23 -12.46 11.98
CA SER A 677 13.71 -11.07 11.79
C SER A 677 12.85 -10.26 10.81
N VAL A 678 12.14 -10.95 9.91
CA VAL A 678 11.27 -10.34 8.89
C VAL A 678 10.04 -9.65 9.51
N ILE A 679 9.62 -10.03 10.72
CA ILE A 679 8.41 -9.50 11.38
C ILE A 679 8.69 -8.27 12.23
N TRP A 680 9.87 -8.21 12.87
CA TRP A 680 10.22 -7.13 13.79
C TRP A 680 10.26 -5.76 13.11
N GLY A 681 10.71 -5.69 11.86
CA GLY A 681 10.73 -4.44 11.08
C GLY A 681 9.33 -3.83 10.92
N PRO A 682 8.38 -4.53 10.28
CA PRO A 682 6.97 -4.11 10.17
C PRO A 682 6.31 -3.81 11.51
N ALA A 683 6.48 -4.68 12.51
CA ALA A 683 5.86 -4.51 13.82
C ALA A 683 6.38 -3.25 14.54
N LEU A 684 7.71 -3.05 14.56
CA LEU A 684 8.33 -1.86 15.15
C LEU A 684 7.90 -0.60 14.42
N TYR A 685 7.80 -0.64 13.08
CA TYR A 685 7.32 0.49 12.30
C TYR A 685 5.87 0.83 12.63
N ILE A 686 4.95 -0.15 12.63
CA ILE A 686 3.53 0.07 12.98
C ILE A 686 3.43 0.66 14.38
N PHE A 687 4.18 0.12 15.34
CA PHE A 687 4.21 0.63 16.70
C PHE A 687 4.71 2.08 16.76
N ALA A 688 5.86 2.37 16.16
CA ALA A 688 6.47 3.70 16.18
C ALA A 688 5.59 4.75 15.49
N TYR A 689 5.02 4.40 14.33
CA TYR A 689 4.08 5.26 13.60
C TYR A 689 2.83 5.57 14.43
N MET A 690 2.30 4.57 15.15
CA MET A 690 1.10 4.75 15.99
C MET A 690 1.39 5.38 17.35
N ALA A 691 2.63 5.39 17.82
CA ALA A 691 3.03 5.88 19.14
C ALA A 691 3.33 7.38 19.17
N GLY A 692 3.42 8.04 18.01
CA GLY A 692 3.67 9.48 17.92
C GLY A 692 2.57 10.31 18.59
N PRO A 693 2.90 11.45 19.23
CA PRO A 693 1.90 12.34 19.83
C PRO A 693 0.95 12.95 18.79
N ASP A 694 -0.34 12.93 19.12
CA ASP A 694 -1.43 13.47 18.34
C ASP A 694 -2.07 14.69 19.02
N TYR A 695 -2.89 15.43 18.25
CA TYR A 695 -3.62 16.58 18.75
C TYR A 695 -5.14 16.44 18.60
N ASP A 696 -5.65 15.23 18.36
CA ASP A 696 -7.04 15.00 17.96
C ASP A 696 -8.03 15.38 19.06
N ASP A 697 -7.73 15.01 20.31
CA ASP A 697 -8.55 15.36 21.46
C ASP A 697 -8.55 16.88 21.70
N ALA A 698 -7.39 17.55 21.56
CA ALA A 698 -7.29 19.01 21.68
C ALA A 698 -8.06 19.73 20.54
N LEU A 699 -7.97 19.22 19.30
CA LEU A 699 -8.71 19.75 18.16
C LEU A 699 -10.22 19.50 18.29
N PHE A 700 -10.66 18.39 18.86
CA PHE A 700 -12.08 18.14 19.13
C PHE A 700 -12.68 19.25 20.01
N PHE A 701 -11.98 19.63 21.09
CA PHE A 701 -12.39 20.74 21.95
C PHE A 701 -12.29 22.09 21.24
N TYR A 702 -11.28 22.30 20.41
CA TYR A 702 -11.18 23.52 19.60
C TYR A 702 -12.34 23.66 18.59
N PHE A 703 -12.68 22.59 17.88
CA PHE A 703 -13.78 22.55 16.90
C PHE A 703 -15.13 22.82 17.56
N THR A 704 -15.36 22.25 18.74
CA THR A 704 -16.65 22.36 19.44
C THR A 704 -16.76 23.65 20.24
N ASN A 705 -15.77 24.00 21.09
CA ASN A 705 -15.85 25.15 21.99
C ASN A 705 -15.41 26.47 21.34
N LYS A 706 -14.43 26.46 20.44
CA LYS A 706 -13.93 27.70 19.81
C LYS A 706 -14.59 27.98 18.46
N LEU A 707 -14.73 26.96 17.61
CA LEU A 707 -15.33 27.11 16.28
C LEU A 707 -16.85 26.90 16.25
N GLY A 708 -17.43 26.31 17.30
CA GLY A 708 -18.88 26.10 17.41
C GLY A 708 -19.44 25.08 16.42
N PHE A 709 -18.67 24.05 16.07
CA PHE A 709 -19.15 23.00 15.18
C PHE A 709 -20.22 22.14 15.87
N SER A 710 -21.32 21.86 15.16
CA SER A 710 -22.42 21.05 15.68
C SER A 710 -22.05 19.57 15.76
N PRO A 711 -22.71 18.78 16.62
CA PRO A 711 -22.58 17.32 16.65
C PRO A 711 -22.79 16.66 15.29
N THR A 712 -23.79 17.12 14.51
CA THR A 712 -24.02 16.62 13.15
C THR A 712 -22.82 16.85 12.23
N PHE A 713 -22.15 18.00 12.34
CA PHE A 713 -20.94 18.26 11.55
C PHE A 713 -19.79 17.35 11.99
N MET A 714 -19.61 17.12 13.29
CA MET A 714 -18.61 16.18 13.81
C MET A 714 -18.87 14.74 13.34
N GLY A 715 -20.14 14.32 13.24
CA GLY A 715 -20.54 13.03 12.64
C GLY A 715 -20.23 12.98 11.14
N THR A 716 -20.52 14.06 10.42
CA THR A 716 -20.17 14.19 8.99
C THR A 716 -18.66 14.09 8.77
N LEU A 717 -17.86 14.67 9.66
CA LEU A 717 -16.40 14.59 9.63
C LEU A 717 -15.93 13.13 9.74
N ARG A 718 -16.44 12.37 10.72
CA ARG A 718 -16.13 10.94 10.88
C ARG A 718 -16.58 10.09 9.68
N PHE A 719 -17.77 10.38 9.14
CA PHE A 719 -18.25 9.72 7.92
C PHE A 719 -17.30 9.95 6.73
N THR A 720 -16.82 11.18 6.59
CA THR A 720 -15.85 11.57 5.56
C THR A 720 -14.53 10.82 5.73
N TYR A 721 -14.07 10.60 6.96
CA TYR A 721 -12.86 9.81 7.25
C TYR A 721 -13.06 8.34 6.87
N GLY A 722 -14.22 7.75 7.18
CA GLY A 722 -14.53 6.39 6.75
C GLY A 722 -14.49 6.21 5.23
N ILE A 723 -15.01 7.18 4.46
CA ILE A 723 -14.90 7.19 2.99
C ILE A 723 -13.43 7.33 2.57
N ALA A 724 -12.67 8.22 3.22
CA ALA A 724 -11.26 8.44 2.93
C ALA A 724 -10.43 7.17 3.10
N ALA A 725 -10.68 6.39 4.17
CA ALA A 725 -10.05 5.11 4.41
C ALA A 725 -10.29 4.14 3.23
N LEU A 726 -11.54 4.02 2.76
CA LEU A 726 -11.88 3.18 1.59
C LEU A 726 -11.15 3.65 0.31
N VAL A 727 -11.12 4.97 0.08
CA VAL A 727 -10.39 5.55 -1.06
C VAL A 727 -8.89 5.26 -0.94
N GLY A 728 -8.31 5.34 0.26
CA GLY A 728 -6.91 4.99 0.53
C GLY A 728 -6.60 3.53 0.17
N VAL A 729 -7.47 2.60 0.55
CA VAL A 729 -7.34 1.17 0.17
C VAL A 729 -7.37 0.99 -1.35
N VAL A 730 -8.34 1.62 -2.03
CA VAL A 730 -8.46 1.55 -3.49
C VAL A 730 -7.21 2.14 -4.16
N MET A 731 -6.78 3.33 -3.75
CA MET A 731 -5.58 3.98 -4.28
C MET A 731 -4.33 3.13 -4.08
N TYR A 732 -4.16 2.51 -2.91
CA TYR A 732 -3.06 1.59 -2.67
C TYR A 732 -3.09 0.42 -3.67
N ARG A 733 -4.24 -0.24 -3.79
CA ARG A 733 -4.41 -1.43 -4.66
C ARG A 733 -4.17 -1.10 -6.14
N THR A 734 -4.60 0.07 -6.62
CA THR A 734 -4.51 0.45 -8.03
C THR A 734 -3.17 1.07 -8.40
N PHE A 735 -2.59 1.92 -7.55
CA PHE A 735 -1.40 2.72 -7.90
C PHE A 735 -0.13 2.33 -7.13
N PHE A 736 -0.24 1.99 -5.85
CA PHE A 736 0.93 1.78 -4.99
C PHE A 736 1.33 0.31 -4.81
N LYS A 737 0.48 -0.64 -5.18
CA LYS A 737 0.76 -2.10 -5.08
C LYS A 737 2.01 -2.51 -5.87
N SER A 738 2.24 -1.91 -7.04
CA SER A 738 3.42 -2.18 -7.89
C SER A 738 4.66 -1.38 -7.51
N THR A 739 4.52 -0.40 -6.61
CA THR A 739 5.62 0.46 -6.17
C THR A 739 6.23 -0.12 -4.89
N GLY A 740 7.55 -0.26 -4.82
CA GLY A 740 8.21 -0.82 -3.64
C GLY A 740 7.88 -0.04 -2.35
N PHE A 741 7.65 -0.78 -1.24
CA PHE A 741 7.18 -0.24 0.06
C PHE A 741 7.91 1.05 0.50
N ARG A 742 9.25 1.08 0.43
CA ARG A 742 10.05 2.24 0.87
C ARG A 742 9.76 3.51 0.06
N LYS A 743 9.52 3.38 -1.25
CA LYS A 743 9.21 4.53 -2.13
C LYS A 743 7.80 5.04 -1.88
N THR A 744 6.84 4.13 -1.76
CA THR A 744 5.45 4.44 -1.38
C THR A 744 5.42 5.16 -0.03
N LEU A 745 6.17 4.65 0.94
CA LEU A 745 6.24 5.22 2.28
C LEU A 745 6.86 6.63 2.26
N LEU A 746 8.01 6.80 1.61
CA LEU A 746 8.64 8.13 1.51
C LEU A 746 7.73 9.14 0.82
N ALA A 747 7.10 8.76 -0.30
CA ALA A 747 6.21 9.63 -1.05
C ALA A 747 4.97 10.04 -0.22
N THR A 748 4.37 9.08 0.49
CA THR A 748 3.19 9.36 1.32
C THR A 748 3.55 10.18 2.56
N ILE A 749 4.71 9.96 3.20
CA ILE A 749 5.17 10.81 4.33
C ILE A 749 5.39 12.25 3.87
N LEU A 750 6.04 12.46 2.72
CA LEU A 750 6.26 13.80 2.16
C LEU A 750 4.95 14.56 1.90
N VAL A 751 3.87 13.83 1.58
CA VAL A 751 2.53 14.38 1.41
C VAL A 751 1.79 14.52 2.75
N ALA A 752 1.93 13.57 3.67
CA ALA A 752 1.21 13.54 4.94
C ALA A 752 1.69 14.63 5.90
N VAL A 753 3.00 14.88 6.01
CA VAL A 753 3.56 15.90 6.94
C VAL A 753 2.95 17.30 6.75
N PRO A 754 2.90 17.90 5.54
CA PRO A 754 2.29 19.22 5.37
C PRO A 754 0.79 19.22 5.66
N ILE A 755 0.09 18.10 5.40
CA ILE A 755 -1.35 17.97 5.68
C ILE A 755 -1.57 17.84 7.19
N TYR A 756 -0.73 17.09 7.90
CA TYR A 756 -0.74 16.96 9.35
C TYR A 756 -0.38 18.26 10.06
N LEU A 757 0.44 19.14 9.46
CA LEU A 757 0.69 20.49 9.99
C LEU A 757 -0.38 21.51 9.58
N SER A 758 -1.25 21.18 8.63
CA SER A 758 -2.26 22.09 8.09
C SER A 758 -3.22 22.69 9.14
N PRO A 759 -3.55 22.05 10.28
CA PRO A 759 -4.36 22.70 11.33
C PRO A 759 -3.77 24.00 11.89
N ILE A 760 -2.47 24.28 11.71
CA ILE A 760 -1.86 25.58 12.04
C ILE A 760 -2.51 26.72 11.24
N ILE A 761 -2.88 26.48 9.98
CA ILE A 761 -3.58 27.44 9.12
C ILE A 761 -4.95 27.78 9.72
N LEU A 762 -5.60 26.81 10.37
CA LEU A 762 -6.88 26.97 11.02
C LEU A 762 -6.73 27.72 12.36
N THR A 763 -5.75 27.37 13.20
CA THR A 763 -5.57 28.01 14.51
C THR A 763 -5.09 29.46 14.41
N THR A 764 -4.32 29.80 13.37
CA THR A 764 -3.88 31.18 13.07
C THR A 764 -4.95 32.01 12.35
N GLY A 765 -6.01 31.38 11.83
CA GLY A 765 -7.06 32.03 11.06
C GLY A 765 -6.68 32.38 9.62
N PHE A 766 -5.51 31.93 9.14
CA PHE A 766 -5.04 32.18 7.78
C PHE A 766 -5.97 31.58 6.71
N ASN A 767 -6.66 30.47 7.02
CA ASN A 767 -7.68 29.88 6.12
C ASN A 767 -8.74 30.90 5.67
N ARG A 768 -9.13 31.84 6.54
CA ARG A 768 -10.12 32.87 6.22
C ARG A 768 -9.58 33.91 5.25
N THR A 769 -8.28 34.21 5.34
CA THR A 769 -7.62 35.13 4.38
C THR A 769 -7.52 34.52 2.98
N LEU A 770 -7.47 33.18 2.88
CA LEU A 770 -7.54 32.43 1.63
C LEU A 770 -8.98 32.25 1.11
N GLY A 771 -10.00 32.74 1.82
CA GLY A 771 -11.41 32.55 1.45
C GLY A 771 -11.97 31.15 1.74
N ILE A 772 -11.24 30.29 2.46
CA ILE A 772 -11.65 28.92 2.77
C ILE A 772 -12.39 28.88 4.12
N SER A 773 -13.64 28.38 4.12
CA SER A 773 -14.41 28.24 5.35
C SER A 773 -13.78 27.23 6.32
N ASN A 774 -13.90 27.46 7.64
CA ASN A 774 -13.35 26.54 8.66
C ASN A 774 -13.85 25.10 8.47
N LYS A 775 -15.14 24.94 8.11
CA LYS A 775 -15.77 23.63 7.90
C LYS A 775 -15.17 22.90 6.70
N ALA A 776 -15.04 23.59 5.56
CA ALA A 776 -14.47 23.00 4.35
C ALA A 776 -13.00 22.59 4.57
N PHE A 777 -12.22 23.43 5.25
CA PHE A 777 -10.82 23.15 5.55
C PHE A 777 -10.64 21.88 6.41
N VAL A 778 -11.38 21.78 7.51
CA VAL A 778 -11.32 20.63 8.43
C VAL A 778 -11.75 19.34 7.74
N LEU A 779 -12.81 19.38 6.92
CA LEU A 779 -13.22 18.21 6.13
C LEU A 779 -12.13 17.75 5.17
N SER A 780 -11.51 18.67 4.43
CA SER A 780 -10.46 18.32 3.46
C SER A 780 -9.17 17.80 4.11
N GLY A 781 -8.71 18.43 5.19
CA GLY A 781 -7.46 18.04 5.86
C GLY A 781 -7.56 16.65 6.48
N GLY A 782 -8.63 16.40 7.23
CA GLY A 782 -8.84 15.10 7.86
C GLY A 782 -9.11 13.97 6.87
N PHE A 783 -9.82 14.23 5.77
CA PHE A 783 -9.98 13.26 4.68
C PHE A 783 -8.61 12.82 4.13
N LEU A 784 -7.71 13.76 3.84
CA LEU A 784 -6.43 13.42 3.25
C LEU A 784 -5.51 12.69 4.23
N ILE A 785 -5.48 13.09 5.51
CA ILE A 785 -4.71 12.40 6.56
C ILE A 785 -5.14 10.93 6.65
N GLU A 786 -6.45 10.68 6.76
CA GLU A 786 -6.99 9.33 6.90
C GLU A 786 -6.66 8.45 5.68
N ALA A 787 -6.84 8.97 4.46
CA ALA A 787 -6.49 8.26 3.24
C ALA A 787 -4.99 7.92 3.17
N THR A 788 -4.12 8.86 3.57
CA THR A 788 -2.66 8.61 3.59
C THR A 788 -2.26 7.58 4.64
N ALA A 789 -2.88 7.61 5.83
CA ALA A 789 -2.61 6.66 6.90
C ALA A 789 -2.93 5.22 6.48
N GLU A 790 -4.06 5.01 5.78
CA GLU A 790 -4.41 3.68 5.27
C GLU A 790 -3.43 3.18 4.19
N ILE A 791 -2.97 4.06 3.29
CA ILE A 791 -1.97 3.70 2.27
C ILE A 791 -0.64 3.27 2.92
N GLN A 792 -0.27 3.85 4.06
CA GLN A 792 0.98 3.55 4.77
C GLN A 792 0.94 2.23 5.55
N LEU A 793 -0.21 1.92 6.16
CA LEU A 793 -0.36 0.74 7.02
C LEU A 793 -0.69 -0.53 6.24
N LEU A 794 -1.52 -0.43 5.20
CA LEU A 794 -2.00 -1.57 4.44
C LEU A 794 -0.89 -2.48 3.87
N PRO A 795 0.20 -1.98 3.24
CA PRO A 795 1.28 -2.85 2.76
C PRO A 795 1.93 -3.70 3.84
N LEU A 796 2.04 -3.18 5.07
CA LEU A 796 2.66 -3.91 6.18
C LEU A 796 1.76 -5.00 6.72
N LEU A 797 0.46 -4.69 6.86
CA LEU A 797 -0.54 -5.69 7.25
C LEU A 797 -0.62 -6.82 6.21
N VAL A 798 -0.59 -6.49 4.92
CA VAL A 798 -0.56 -7.46 3.82
C VAL A 798 0.74 -8.28 3.81
N LEU A 799 1.89 -7.63 4.00
CA LEU A 799 3.18 -8.32 4.05
C LEU A 799 3.22 -9.35 5.18
N THR A 800 2.81 -8.96 6.39
CA THR A 800 2.80 -9.88 7.53
C THR A 800 1.80 -11.02 7.33
N ALA A 801 0.64 -10.76 6.71
CA ALA A 801 -0.31 -11.81 6.34
C ALA A 801 0.28 -12.78 5.30
N SER A 802 1.04 -12.29 4.31
CA SER A 802 1.61 -13.12 3.23
C SER A 802 2.73 -14.07 3.69
N ILE A 803 3.38 -13.77 4.83
CA ILE A 803 4.48 -14.57 5.39
C ILE A 803 3.95 -15.52 6.48
N CYS A 804 2.66 -15.44 6.79
CA CYS A 804 2.04 -16.25 7.83
C CYS A 804 2.09 -17.74 7.46
N PRO A 805 2.48 -18.62 8.41
CA PRO A 805 2.29 -20.05 8.25
C PRO A 805 0.81 -20.39 8.03
N PRO A 806 0.48 -21.38 7.19
CA PRO A 806 -0.89 -21.77 6.94
C PRO A 806 -1.57 -22.20 8.25
N GLY A 807 -2.72 -21.61 8.56
CA GLY A 807 -3.51 -21.88 9.76
C GLY A 807 -3.21 -20.96 10.97
N LEU A 808 -2.35 -19.95 10.82
CA LEU A 808 -2.07 -18.95 11.87
C LEU A 808 -2.47 -17.51 11.47
N GLU A 809 -3.13 -17.32 10.33
CA GLU A 809 -3.34 -16.03 9.67
C GLU A 809 -4.10 -15.03 10.55
N GLY A 810 -5.19 -15.47 11.20
CA GLY A 810 -5.93 -14.58 12.10
C GLY A 810 -5.18 -14.29 13.40
N SER A 811 -4.37 -15.21 13.93
CA SER A 811 -3.54 -14.93 15.11
C SER A 811 -2.44 -13.92 14.81
N VAL A 812 -1.83 -14.01 13.62
CA VAL A 812 -0.82 -13.05 13.15
C VAL A 812 -1.44 -11.69 12.86
N TYR A 813 -2.62 -11.64 12.24
CA TYR A 813 -3.36 -10.40 12.03
C TYR A 813 -3.77 -9.75 13.36
N ALA A 814 -4.36 -10.51 14.29
CA ALA A 814 -4.74 -10.04 15.61
C ALA A 814 -3.53 -9.51 16.39
N MET A 815 -2.36 -10.14 16.24
CA MET A 815 -1.11 -9.67 16.82
C MET A 815 -0.66 -8.32 16.22
N MET A 816 -0.69 -8.16 14.90
CA MET A 816 -0.35 -6.88 14.25
C MET A 816 -1.32 -5.76 14.66
N MET A 817 -2.60 -6.07 14.80
CA MET A 817 -3.60 -5.14 15.31
C MET A 817 -3.36 -4.79 16.78
N SER A 818 -2.94 -5.75 17.61
CA SER A 818 -2.50 -5.49 18.99
C SER A 818 -1.29 -4.56 19.05
N VAL A 819 -0.30 -4.74 18.16
CA VAL A 819 0.86 -3.83 18.03
C VAL A 819 0.42 -2.41 17.65
N ARG A 820 -0.49 -2.27 16.68
CA ARG A 820 -1.10 -0.99 16.30
C ARG A 820 -1.79 -0.32 17.50
N ASN A 821 -2.62 -1.06 18.22
CA ASN A 821 -3.37 -0.56 19.37
C ASN A 821 -2.46 -0.19 20.55
N SER A 822 -1.35 -0.92 20.73
CA SER A 822 -0.33 -0.60 21.72
C SER A 822 0.34 0.74 21.43
N GLY A 823 0.68 0.99 20.16
CA GLY A 823 1.18 2.29 19.71
C GLY A 823 0.16 3.39 20.00
N ALA A 824 -1.10 3.21 19.59
CA ALA A 824 -2.17 4.20 19.82
C ALA A 824 -2.41 4.48 21.31
N MET A 825 -2.29 3.47 22.18
CA MET A 825 -2.38 3.64 23.64
C MET A 825 -1.22 4.50 24.17
N VAL A 826 0.01 4.24 23.71
CA VAL A 826 1.19 5.04 24.06
C VAL A 826 1.05 6.48 23.56
N SER A 827 0.60 6.65 22.32
CA SER A 827 0.31 7.95 21.72
C SER A 827 -0.64 8.76 22.61
N ARG A 828 -1.80 8.21 22.99
CA ARG A 828 -2.74 8.88 23.92
C ARG A 828 -2.10 9.30 25.24
N GLY A 829 -1.22 8.46 25.80
CA GLY A 829 -0.49 8.79 27.03
C GLY A 829 0.47 9.97 26.85
N ILE A 830 1.25 9.96 25.76
CA ILE A 830 2.17 11.05 25.43
C ILE A 830 1.38 12.33 25.10
N SER A 831 0.33 12.23 24.28
CA SER A 831 -0.59 13.33 23.92
C SER A 831 -1.23 13.95 25.16
N ALA A 832 -1.69 13.15 26.13
CA ALA A 832 -2.24 13.64 27.38
C ALA A 832 -1.23 14.50 28.17
N ILE A 833 -0.01 14.00 28.33
CA ILE A 833 1.07 14.70 29.06
C ILE A 833 1.44 15.99 28.33
N LEU A 834 1.67 15.94 27.02
CA LEU A 834 2.08 17.10 26.24
C LEU A 834 0.98 18.16 26.16
N THR A 835 -0.29 17.75 26.04
CA THR A 835 -1.45 18.66 26.08
C THR A 835 -1.54 19.37 27.43
N TYR A 836 -1.32 18.64 28.53
CA TYR A 836 -1.26 19.22 29.87
C TYR A 836 -0.08 20.20 30.03
N MET A 837 1.12 19.81 29.57
CA MET A 837 2.32 20.66 29.62
C MET A 837 2.18 21.93 28.78
N ALA A 838 1.47 21.86 27.64
CA ALA A 838 1.16 23.01 26.80
C ALA A 838 0.10 23.94 27.41
N GLY A 839 -0.52 23.56 28.54
CA GLY A 839 -1.54 24.34 29.23
C GLY A 839 -2.85 24.47 28.43
N ILE A 840 -3.15 23.50 27.56
CA ILE A 840 -4.36 23.49 26.74
C ILE A 840 -5.52 22.98 27.59
N THR A 841 -6.58 23.78 27.69
CA THR A 841 -7.80 23.44 28.45
C THR A 841 -9.04 23.56 27.56
N SER A 842 -10.21 23.23 28.11
CA SER A 842 -11.48 23.31 27.38
C SER A 842 -11.81 24.73 26.86
N SER A 843 -11.21 25.77 27.43
CA SER A 843 -11.43 27.17 27.05
C SER A 843 -10.14 27.91 26.62
N ASN A 844 -8.96 27.43 27.03
CA ASN A 844 -7.68 28.03 26.68
C ASN A 844 -6.96 27.21 25.60
N PHE A 845 -6.83 27.82 24.41
CA PHE A 845 -6.16 27.23 23.25
C PHE A 845 -4.94 28.05 22.80
N THR A 846 -4.38 28.90 23.67
CA THR A 846 -3.33 29.87 23.31
C THR A 846 -2.08 29.21 22.72
N HIS A 847 -1.68 28.06 23.27
CA HIS A 847 -0.49 27.33 22.83
C HIS A 847 -0.78 26.19 21.84
N LEU A 848 -2.02 26.08 21.33
CA LEU A 848 -2.44 24.98 20.44
C LEU A 848 -1.60 24.92 19.15
N THR A 849 -1.27 26.07 18.56
CA THR A 849 -0.41 26.12 17.36
C THR A 849 1.00 25.56 17.62
N GLY A 850 1.60 25.90 18.76
CA GLY A 850 2.91 25.38 19.16
C GLY A 850 2.85 23.87 19.45
N TYR A 851 1.76 23.42 20.05
CA TYR A 851 1.50 21.99 20.28
C TYR A 851 1.38 21.21 18.96
N ILE A 852 0.64 21.72 17.97
CA ILE A 852 0.54 21.09 16.64
C ILE A 852 1.92 20.98 15.96
N MET A 853 2.76 22.02 16.06
CA MET A 853 4.14 21.95 15.54
C MET A 853 4.98 20.89 16.25
N LEU A 854 4.84 20.77 17.57
CA LEU A 854 5.55 19.76 18.35
C LEU A 854 5.12 18.33 17.93
N CYS A 855 3.83 18.09 17.79
CA CYS A 855 3.30 16.81 17.30
C CYS A 855 3.79 16.52 15.87
N GLY A 856 3.72 17.49 14.96
CA GLY A 856 4.17 17.31 13.58
C GLY A 856 5.68 17.11 13.42
N ALA A 857 6.51 17.57 14.36
CA ALA A 857 7.95 17.31 14.36
C ALA A 857 8.32 15.87 14.73
N SER A 858 7.37 15.10 15.28
CA SER A 858 7.56 13.70 15.65
C SER A 858 7.20 12.71 14.53
N LEU A 859 6.54 13.20 13.47
CA LEU A 859 6.07 12.47 12.30
C LEU A 859 7.17 12.38 11.23
#